data_AF-A0AAU5J555-F1
#
_entry.id   AF-A0AAU5J555-F1
#
_cell.length_a   1.000
_cell.length_b   1.000
_cell.length_c   1.000
_cell.angle_alpha   90.00
_cell.angle_beta   90.00
_cell.angle_gamma   90.00
#
_symmetry.space_group_name_H-M   'P 1'
#
loop_
_entity.id
_entity.type
_entity.pdbx_description
1 polymer ?
#
loop_
_entity_poly.entity_id
_entity_poly.type
_entity_poly.pdbx_seq_one_letter_code
_entity_poly.pdbx_strand_id
1 'polypeptide(L)'
;MTVDTERGFRFRGRKAALTRIVNWMGESQQRKALVVTGSPGVGKSAVLGRVVTTADAAITASLPGEDDAVRAPIGSIACAVHAKGKSALDIAQEISRAASAPLPARVEDLPAALHDALESHDTSQFIIVIDALDEAISTEEARIAITHIILPIVETCTALGARVLVGSRTRDDAGNILSNFGPAAEVIDLDDSKYFNEEDLSEYARATLTLEGGERPENPYASEYVARSVAKRIAELSERNFLVAGLVARTHGLYDTVAVSPSDVAFTPTVSAALREYLSRLPKVGDVRAEEVLAALAYAEAPGFSLDLWATVVAALSGVHLGKASLRIFSRSSAANFLIETSDVGDVGQYRLFHQALNDALIADRRDKVSRIEDERAISRALIAQGRTSAWERVPSYMFRSLPGHAYRGRVLDDLLRDDDYLLHADLRRLTPLAGEAASEETRHRAQLIRKTPQAIGADANIRASLFSVTEVQEGLGDTFSNFPRETPYRALWATVRPRTEEVALEGHSGGVGSVTALDVGGRCLLASGSAAGNLRLSDPSSGETVRTLTGNSGSITSLSGLRLDGRTLLASATNQRETKVWDPATGRFVCSPDGESLDVINMCALQHGEDSHLAIATLEGQLFLWTPRAGEGLRPVDGVRWAEAMCPVNFNDRQQLLCIAEHACLLIDPAKNKVIRVLDVEISGEVNAVCDLQIGRRQCIAVAYVDGSVEVFDLNSGTSMTFLDRREHFVEEMADPVRGLCSAQIGEREFLAGVHDSRISIWDATSGKLLRTLTGHTQDVLSVCSLRVGLRVMLASSSVDNSVRLWDPSSSNAGHALDDLRNVVQTIAPMKFKSRDALLAGTYSGEVRVRAVTSGRTLKSLGRFGQGVSSSTTMMVGGNYVALIGGADGAVYSVDVNSGSLVRKYSHHAAPISSICSVIVNDWSLIASGDASGLVCVWDPVSGEVVMQLEDWFDRIFSICSVEFEGEQTLVCVGSGPGATVSHAVSLFNPVTGEPLRRLRGHTDWVRVVASIELRGVPIILSGGDDSSVIAWDPGGRRIGMLEGHRDWVRAICVLNFDGSSYLATGGDDRVVRIWNAGDWKPVLEIPVYHPVASIAQSGRAVVVGSDAGLLGLSLSSAFLMRGAALDNTIYE
;
A
#
# COMPACT_ATOMS: atom_id res chain seq x y z
N MET A 1 -21.51 16.70 16.91
CA MET A 1 -22.37 17.89 16.78
C MET A 1 -21.49 19.11 16.60
N THR A 2 -21.35 19.63 15.38
CA THR A 2 -20.79 20.96 15.15
C THR A 2 -21.86 21.97 15.55
N VAL A 3 -21.69 22.61 16.70
CA VAL A 3 -22.60 23.68 17.14
C VAL A 3 -22.25 24.91 16.32
N ASP A 4 -22.92 25.05 15.19
CA ASP A 4 -22.91 26.28 14.40
C ASP A 4 -23.47 27.41 15.27
N THR A 5 -22.67 28.45 15.54
CA THR A 5 -23.06 29.56 16.43
C THR A 5 -24.25 30.37 15.89
N GLU A 6 -24.59 30.23 14.60
CA GLU A 6 -25.76 30.92 14.01
C GLU A 6 -27.03 30.05 13.93
N ARG A 7 -26.94 28.74 14.21
CA ARG A 7 -28.07 27.76 14.11
C ARG A 7 -28.89 27.86 12.80
N GLY A 8 -28.36 28.47 11.74
CA GLY A 8 -29.01 28.63 10.43
C GLY A 8 -30.32 29.44 10.38
N PHE A 9 -30.86 29.94 11.49
CA PHE A 9 -32.21 30.54 11.52
C PHE A 9 -32.27 32.00 11.04
N ARG A 10 -31.14 32.72 11.03
CA ARG A 10 -31.06 34.09 10.52
C ARG A 10 -31.11 34.18 9.00
N PHE A 11 -30.80 33.10 8.30
CA PHE A 11 -30.83 33.05 6.85
C PHE A 11 -32.26 32.88 6.33
N ARG A 12 -32.85 33.97 5.82
CA ARG A 12 -34.22 34.02 5.29
C ARG A 12 -34.30 34.16 3.75
N GLY A 13 -33.18 34.03 3.06
CA GLY A 13 -33.07 34.30 1.61
C GLY A 13 -32.99 33.07 0.70
N ARG A 14 -32.88 33.32 -0.62
CA ARG A 14 -32.76 32.32 -1.69
C ARG A 14 -34.00 31.44 -1.87
N LYS A 15 -35.21 32.04 -1.74
CA LYS A 15 -36.50 31.35 -1.81
C LYS A 15 -36.65 30.46 -3.05
N ALA A 16 -36.25 30.95 -4.23
CA ALA A 16 -36.32 30.20 -5.48
C ALA A 16 -35.41 28.96 -5.49
N ALA A 17 -34.18 29.07 -4.95
CA ALA A 17 -33.25 27.94 -4.86
C ALA A 17 -33.73 26.91 -3.84
N LEU A 18 -34.15 27.36 -2.65
CA LEU A 18 -34.72 26.48 -1.62
C LEU A 18 -35.97 25.75 -2.13
N THR A 19 -36.86 26.43 -2.84
CA THR A 19 -38.06 25.81 -3.43
C THR A 19 -37.68 24.75 -4.46
N ARG A 20 -36.69 25.00 -5.33
CA ARG A 20 -36.20 24.01 -6.29
C ARG A 20 -35.63 22.78 -5.60
N ILE A 21 -34.82 22.98 -4.54
CA ILE A 21 -34.22 21.88 -3.76
C ILE A 21 -35.32 21.05 -3.09
N VAL A 22 -36.26 21.68 -2.39
CA VAL A 22 -37.36 20.96 -1.72
C VAL A 22 -38.25 20.21 -2.71
N ASN A 23 -38.53 20.78 -3.88
CA ASN A 23 -39.25 20.08 -4.94
C ASN A 23 -38.45 18.87 -5.45
N TRP A 24 -37.15 19.04 -5.68
CA TRP A 24 -36.26 17.96 -6.12
C TRP A 24 -36.22 16.79 -5.12
N MET A 25 -36.27 17.06 -3.83
CA MET A 25 -36.33 16.03 -2.77
C MET A 25 -37.59 15.15 -2.88
N GLY A 26 -38.67 15.64 -3.50
CA GLY A 26 -39.92 14.90 -3.72
C GLY A 26 -40.02 14.13 -5.05
N GLU A 27 -39.16 14.40 -6.03
CA GLU A 27 -39.27 13.84 -7.40
C GLU A 27 -38.86 12.36 -7.46
N SER A 28 -39.69 11.44 -7.94
CA SER A 28 -39.33 10.01 -8.01
C SER A 28 -38.39 9.69 -9.20
N GLN A 29 -37.36 8.85 -8.99
CA GLN A 29 -36.49 8.21 -10.01
C GLN A 29 -35.47 9.10 -10.78
N GLN A 30 -34.97 10.20 -10.21
CA GLN A 30 -33.85 10.93 -10.84
C GLN A 30 -32.48 10.32 -10.48
N ARG A 31 -31.78 9.72 -11.47
CA ARG A 31 -30.37 9.30 -11.34
C ARG A 31 -29.40 10.48 -11.52
N LYS A 32 -29.62 11.57 -10.79
CA LYS A 32 -28.74 12.75 -10.81
C LYS A 32 -28.47 13.26 -9.40
N ALA A 33 -27.23 13.65 -9.13
CA ALA A 33 -26.91 14.48 -7.97
C ALA A 33 -27.40 15.91 -8.20
N LEU A 34 -27.95 16.54 -7.16
CA LEU A 34 -28.24 17.98 -7.21
C LEU A 34 -27.03 18.74 -6.67
N VAL A 35 -26.44 19.61 -7.47
CA VAL A 35 -25.25 20.38 -7.09
C VAL A 35 -25.61 21.86 -6.98
N VAL A 36 -25.44 22.43 -5.79
CA VAL A 36 -25.58 23.86 -5.51
C VAL A 36 -24.21 24.51 -5.61
N THR A 37 -24.07 25.42 -6.58
CA THR A 37 -22.81 26.12 -6.87
C THR A 37 -22.98 27.64 -6.86
N GLY A 38 -21.86 28.36 -7.05
CA GLY A 38 -21.81 29.81 -7.08
C GLY A 38 -20.54 30.36 -6.44
N SER A 39 -20.36 31.68 -6.55
CA SER A 39 -19.17 32.40 -6.11
C SER A 39 -18.96 32.34 -4.58
N PRO A 40 -17.75 32.64 -4.06
CA PRO A 40 -17.51 32.68 -2.61
C PRO A 40 -18.44 33.68 -1.89
N GLY A 41 -19.08 33.24 -0.80
CA GLY A 41 -19.92 34.10 0.03
C GLY A 41 -21.37 34.30 -0.43
N VAL A 42 -21.80 33.68 -1.54
CA VAL A 42 -23.16 33.85 -2.09
C VAL A 42 -24.27 33.08 -1.37
N GLY A 43 -23.92 32.29 -0.35
CA GLY A 43 -24.88 31.61 0.54
C GLY A 43 -25.06 30.10 0.33
N LYS A 44 -24.13 29.39 -0.34
CA LYS A 44 -24.22 27.93 -0.57
C LYS A 44 -24.46 27.11 0.71
N SER A 45 -23.55 27.21 1.67
CA SER A 45 -23.65 26.51 2.96
C SER A 45 -24.86 26.98 3.79
N ALA A 46 -25.29 28.24 3.63
CA ALA A 46 -26.49 28.74 4.30
C ALA A 46 -27.77 28.11 3.72
N VAL A 47 -27.86 27.95 2.40
CA VAL A 47 -28.97 27.24 1.73
C VAL A 47 -29.00 25.77 2.16
N LEU A 48 -27.86 25.07 2.14
CA LEU A 48 -27.79 23.66 2.56
C LEU A 48 -28.04 23.48 4.06
N GLY A 49 -27.45 24.34 4.90
CA GLY A 49 -27.67 24.35 6.33
C GLY A 49 -29.13 24.61 6.69
N ARG A 50 -29.83 25.48 5.94
CA ARG A 50 -31.27 25.70 6.10
C ARG A 50 -32.09 24.45 5.77
N VAL A 51 -31.72 23.74 4.71
CA VAL A 51 -32.35 22.47 4.33
C VAL A 51 -32.13 21.41 5.43
N VAL A 52 -30.91 21.29 5.95
CA VAL A 52 -30.56 20.38 7.06
C VAL A 52 -31.32 20.71 8.36
N THR A 53 -31.30 21.98 8.78
CA THR A 53 -31.92 22.42 10.04
C THR A 53 -33.44 22.32 10.04
N THR A 54 -34.10 22.61 8.92
CA THR A 54 -35.57 22.53 8.82
C THR A 54 -36.09 21.11 8.61
N ALA A 55 -35.23 20.16 8.23
CA ALA A 55 -35.56 18.74 8.23
C ALA A 55 -35.46 18.11 9.63
N ASP A 56 -34.72 18.70 10.56
CA ASP A 56 -34.59 18.20 11.94
C ASP A 56 -35.78 18.65 12.81
N ALA A 57 -36.47 17.69 13.44
CA ALA A 57 -37.67 17.97 14.23
C ALA A 57 -37.38 18.82 15.49
N ALA A 58 -36.25 18.60 16.16
CA ALA A 58 -35.88 19.29 17.39
C ALA A 58 -35.43 20.73 17.11
N ILE A 59 -34.65 20.95 16.05
CA ILE A 59 -34.23 22.29 15.64
C ILE A 59 -35.43 23.07 15.11
N THR A 60 -36.29 22.45 14.30
CA THR A 60 -37.51 23.08 13.77
C THR A 60 -38.44 23.57 14.87
N ALA A 61 -38.58 22.82 15.97
CA ALA A 61 -39.37 23.22 17.12
C ALA A 61 -38.79 24.44 17.87
N SER A 62 -37.52 24.75 17.67
CA SER A 62 -36.82 25.90 18.27
C SER A 62 -36.80 27.15 17.38
N LEU A 63 -37.29 27.06 16.13
CA LEU A 63 -37.36 28.20 15.22
C LEU A 63 -38.45 29.18 15.66
N PRO A 64 -38.28 30.51 15.44
CA PRO A 64 -39.30 31.50 15.74
C PRO A 64 -40.62 31.20 15.03
N GLY A 65 -41.76 31.47 15.69
CA GLY A 65 -43.09 31.24 15.12
C GLY A 65 -43.41 32.06 13.87
N GLU A 66 -42.67 33.15 13.63
CA GLU A 66 -42.79 34.06 12.48
C GLU A 66 -41.87 33.69 11.30
N ASP A 67 -41.20 32.54 11.36
CA ASP A 67 -40.30 32.08 10.29
C ASP A 67 -41.10 31.50 9.10
N ASP A 68 -41.27 32.30 8.05
CA ASP A 68 -42.04 32.01 6.82
C ASP A 68 -41.18 31.51 5.64
N ALA A 69 -39.88 31.29 5.87
CA ALA A 69 -38.97 30.79 4.84
C ALA A 69 -39.25 29.32 4.47
N VAL A 70 -38.87 28.93 3.26
CA VAL A 70 -39.07 27.57 2.72
C VAL A 70 -38.41 26.53 3.63
N ARG A 71 -39.14 25.46 3.94
CA ARG A 71 -38.72 24.39 4.86
C ARG A 71 -38.63 23.06 4.13
N ALA A 72 -37.59 22.28 4.44
CA ALA A 72 -37.52 20.89 4.02
C ALA A 72 -38.52 20.03 4.83
N PRO A 73 -39.02 18.91 4.28
CA PRO A 73 -39.88 18.01 5.04
C PRO A 73 -39.14 17.43 6.25
N ILE A 74 -39.81 17.36 7.41
CA ILE A 74 -39.23 16.84 8.64
C ILE A 74 -38.83 15.37 8.44
N GLY A 75 -37.62 15.00 8.85
CA GLY A 75 -37.06 13.66 8.72
C GLY A 75 -36.57 13.29 7.32
N SER A 76 -36.56 14.24 6.36
CA SER A 76 -36.17 13.95 4.97
C SER A 76 -34.67 13.74 4.77
N ILE A 77 -33.82 14.26 5.66
CA ILE A 77 -32.35 14.18 5.55
C ILE A 77 -31.83 13.11 6.50
N ALA A 78 -31.20 12.10 5.93
CA ALA A 78 -30.64 10.98 6.68
C ALA A 78 -29.19 11.25 7.12
N CYS A 79 -28.44 11.99 6.31
CA CYS A 79 -27.02 12.28 6.58
C CYS A 79 -26.66 13.69 6.10
N ALA A 80 -25.95 14.45 6.94
CA ALA A 80 -25.37 15.73 6.57
C ALA A 80 -23.86 15.72 6.88
N VAL A 81 -23.04 15.78 5.84
CA VAL A 81 -21.58 15.77 5.90
C VAL A 81 -21.06 17.13 5.47
N HIS A 82 -20.26 17.76 6.32
CA HIS A 82 -19.45 18.91 5.92
C HIS A 82 -18.06 18.40 5.52
N ALA A 83 -17.71 18.52 4.23
CA ALA A 83 -16.54 17.90 3.61
C ALA A 83 -15.21 18.63 3.90
N LYS A 84 -15.26 19.87 4.42
CA LYS A 84 -14.07 20.69 4.64
C LYS A 84 -12.99 19.98 5.46
N GLY A 85 -11.82 19.73 4.84
CA GLY A 85 -10.66 19.07 5.43
C GLY A 85 -10.80 17.56 5.67
N LYS A 86 -11.90 16.94 5.23
CA LYS A 86 -12.08 15.49 5.28
C LYS A 86 -11.47 14.83 4.03
N SER A 87 -10.97 13.60 4.17
CA SER A 87 -10.76 12.74 3.01
C SER A 87 -12.09 12.18 2.51
N ALA A 88 -12.10 11.64 1.29
CA ALA A 88 -13.24 10.89 0.81
C ALA A 88 -13.56 9.70 1.73
N LEU A 89 -12.56 9.07 2.35
CA LEU A 89 -12.80 7.98 3.32
C LEU A 89 -13.53 8.46 4.57
N ASP A 90 -13.18 9.64 5.11
CA ASP A 90 -13.86 10.23 6.25
C ASP A 90 -15.34 10.52 5.91
N ILE A 91 -15.58 11.10 4.72
CA ILE A 91 -16.95 11.34 4.20
C ILE A 91 -17.70 10.01 4.10
N ALA A 92 -17.05 8.97 3.58
CA ALA A 92 -17.66 7.68 3.39
C ALA A 92 -18.04 7.00 4.72
N GLN A 93 -17.17 7.09 5.72
CA GLN A 93 -17.43 6.55 7.05
C GLN A 93 -18.60 7.27 7.75
N GLU A 94 -18.75 8.59 7.56
CA GLU A 94 -19.91 9.32 8.11
C GLU A 94 -21.23 8.92 7.46
N ILE A 95 -21.26 8.73 6.14
CA ILE A 95 -22.44 8.24 5.43
C ILE A 95 -22.79 6.82 5.89
N SER A 96 -21.78 5.94 6.01
CA SER A 96 -21.98 4.57 6.49
C SER A 96 -22.56 4.52 7.90
N ARG A 97 -22.06 5.35 8.83
CA ARG A 97 -22.62 5.47 10.19
C ARG A 97 -24.08 5.91 10.16
N ALA A 98 -24.43 6.88 9.31
CA ALA A 98 -25.81 7.35 9.19
C ALA A 98 -26.76 6.28 8.63
N ALA A 99 -26.26 5.42 7.75
CA ALA A 99 -27.00 4.29 7.19
C ALA A 99 -27.00 3.04 8.09
N SER A 100 -26.30 3.06 9.22
CA SER A 100 -26.00 1.86 10.03
C SER A 100 -25.36 0.72 9.21
N ALA A 101 -24.55 1.07 8.22
CA ALA A 101 -23.80 0.13 7.39
C ALA A 101 -22.41 -0.18 8.01
N PRO A 102 -21.74 -1.27 7.58
CA PRO A 102 -20.35 -1.53 7.96
C PRO A 102 -19.42 -0.37 7.58
N LEU A 103 -18.53 0.00 8.49
CA LEU A 103 -17.58 1.10 8.24
C LEU A 103 -16.64 0.75 7.08
N PRO A 104 -16.59 1.58 6.02
CA PRO A 104 -15.71 1.33 4.90
C PRO A 104 -14.24 1.42 5.34
N ALA A 105 -13.45 0.40 4.97
CA ALA A 105 -11.99 0.48 5.04
C ALA A 105 -11.45 1.31 3.86
N ARG A 106 -12.18 1.33 2.73
CA ARG A 106 -11.90 2.17 1.56
C ARG A 106 -13.14 2.85 1.03
N VAL A 107 -12.95 3.96 0.33
CA VAL A 107 -14.02 4.83 -0.18
C VAL A 107 -15.01 4.04 -1.04
N GLU A 108 -14.49 3.14 -1.86
CA GLU A 108 -15.24 2.34 -2.83
C GLU A 108 -16.11 1.25 -2.19
N ASP A 109 -15.92 0.96 -0.90
CA ASP A 109 -16.73 -0.03 -0.18
C ASP A 109 -18.11 0.51 0.19
N LEU A 110 -18.24 1.83 0.32
CA LEU A 110 -19.47 2.47 0.78
C LEU A 110 -20.68 2.20 -0.13
N PRO A 111 -20.62 2.36 -1.47
CA PRO A 111 -21.82 2.24 -2.29
C PRO A 111 -22.47 0.85 -2.17
N ALA A 112 -21.67 -0.22 -2.12
CA ALA A 112 -22.17 -1.58 -1.91
C ALA A 112 -22.74 -1.76 -0.49
N ALA A 113 -21.99 -1.35 0.53
CA ALA A 113 -22.45 -1.45 1.92
C ALA A 113 -23.73 -0.63 2.19
N LEU A 114 -23.85 0.54 1.57
CA LEU A 114 -25.03 1.40 1.64
C LEU A 114 -26.20 0.77 0.88
N HIS A 115 -25.97 0.18 -0.29
CA HIS A 115 -27.00 -0.52 -1.05
C HIS A 115 -27.60 -1.67 -0.23
N ASP A 116 -26.76 -2.55 0.32
CA ASP A 116 -27.20 -3.69 1.12
C ASP A 116 -27.93 -3.24 2.40
N ALA A 117 -27.47 -2.16 3.03
CA ALA A 117 -28.14 -1.56 4.18
C ALA A 117 -29.51 -0.99 3.81
N LEU A 118 -29.64 -0.28 2.68
CA LEU A 118 -30.92 0.29 2.26
C LEU A 118 -31.90 -0.77 1.72
N GLU A 119 -31.42 -1.87 1.14
CA GLU A 119 -32.27 -2.98 0.71
C GLU A 119 -32.90 -3.73 1.89
N SER A 120 -32.18 -3.81 3.02
CA SER A 120 -32.65 -4.48 4.24
C SER A 120 -33.58 -3.63 5.11
N HIS A 121 -33.71 -2.33 4.84
CA HIS A 121 -34.53 -1.40 5.62
C HIS A 121 -35.70 -0.83 4.78
N ASP A 122 -36.91 -0.82 5.34
CA ASP A 122 -38.11 -0.23 4.70
C ASP A 122 -38.11 1.31 4.85
N THR A 123 -37.03 1.96 4.42
CA THR A 123 -36.89 3.42 4.44
C THR A 123 -37.24 4.00 3.07
N SER A 124 -38.32 4.77 2.97
CA SER A 124 -38.80 5.31 1.70
C SER A 124 -37.92 6.42 1.09
N GLN A 125 -37.04 7.07 1.88
CA GLN A 125 -36.13 8.15 1.44
C GLN A 125 -34.85 8.22 2.29
N PHE A 126 -33.68 8.27 1.63
CA PHE A 126 -32.37 8.42 2.27
C PHE A 126 -31.58 9.55 1.61
N ILE A 127 -31.77 10.80 2.08
CA ILE A 127 -31.13 11.96 1.46
C ILE A 127 -29.82 12.30 2.20
N ILE A 128 -28.75 12.39 1.41
CA ILE A 128 -27.38 12.73 1.85
C ILE A 128 -27.09 14.16 1.40
N VAL A 129 -26.69 15.01 2.34
CA VAL A 129 -26.22 16.38 2.06
C VAL A 129 -24.71 16.43 2.28
N ILE A 130 -23.95 16.82 1.26
CA ILE A 130 -22.50 17.02 1.33
C ILE A 130 -22.20 18.48 1.07
N ASP A 131 -21.81 19.23 2.09
CA ASP A 131 -21.48 20.66 1.97
C ASP A 131 -19.97 20.88 1.86
N ALA A 132 -19.56 21.96 1.17
CA ALA A 132 -18.18 22.38 0.97
C ALA A 132 -17.26 21.29 0.38
N LEU A 133 -17.73 20.59 -0.66
CA LEU A 133 -16.98 19.48 -1.29
C LEU A 133 -15.66 19.94 -1.90
N ASP A 134 -15.61 21.16 -2.46
CA ASP A 134 -14.39 21.79 -2.97
C ASP A 134 -13.33 22.07 -1.90
N GLU A 135 -13.71 21.98 -0.61
CA GLU A 135 -12.85 22.28 0.52
C GLU A 135 -12.35 21.01 1.24
N ALA A 136 -12.50 19.83 0.61
CA ALA A 136 -11.91 18.58 1.09
C ALA A 136 -10.39 18.69 1.34
N ILE A 137 -9.80 17.71 2.03
CA ILE A 137 -8.38 17.76 2.43
C ILE A 137 -7.42 17.97 1.26
N SER A 138 -7.82 17.58 0.05
CA SER A 138 -7.18 17.94 -1.21
C SER A 138 -8.20 18.02 -2.35
N THR A 139 -7.83 18.68 -3.46
CA THR A 139 -8.64 18.72 -4.68
C THR A 139 -8.83 17.33 -5.31
N GLU A 140 -7.87 16.43 -5.10
CA GLU A 140 -7.94 15.02 -5.50
C GLU A 140 -8.98 14.27 -4.67
N GLU A 141 -8.99 14.43 -3.35
CA GLU A 141 -9.95 13.78 -2.45
C GLU A 141 -11.39 14.25 -2.71
N ALA A 142 -11.58 15.53 -3.08
CA ALA A 142 -12.88 16.01 -3.55
C ALA A 142 -13.36 15.25 -4.80
N ARG A 143 -12.45 15.01 -5.77
CA ARG A 143 -12.74 14.23 -6.98
C ARG A 143 -12.96 12.75 -6.69
N ILE A 144 -12.21 12.18 -5.74
CA ILE A 144 -12.41 10.81 -5.28
C ILE A 144 -13.81 10.68 -4.65
N ALA A 145 -14.24 11.64 -3.82
CA ALA A 145 -15.59 11.64 -3.27
C ALA A 145 -16.66 11.74 -4.36
N ILE A 146 -16.47 12.56 -5.41
CA ILE A 146 -17.41 12.60 -6.55
C ILE A 146 -17.47 11.24 -7.25
N THR A 147 -16.32 10.70 -7.64
CA THR A 147 -16.23 9.54 -8.53
C THR A 147 -16.51 8.21 -7.83
N HIS A 148 -16.19 8.09 -6.54
CA HIS A 148 -16.27 6.83 -5.80
C HIS A 148 -17.35 6.80 -4.71
N ILE A 149 -17.90 7.95 -4.32
CA ILE A 149 -19.02 8.02 -3.35
C ILE A 149 -20.28 8.50 -4.08
N ILE A 150 -20.25 9.73 -4.59
CA ILE A 150 -21.47 10.43 -5.00
C ILE A 150 -22.06 9.80 -6.26
N LEU A 151 -21.28 9.64 -7.32
CA LEU A 151 -21.75 9.04 -8.57
C LEU A 151 -22.18 7.58 -8.37
N PRO A 152 -21.41 6.70 -7.71
CA PRO A 152 -21.83 5.33 -7.49
C PRO A 152 -23.11 5.21 -6.66
N ILE A 153 -23.31 6.06 -5.63
CA ILE A 153 -24.56 6.09 -4.87
C ILE A 153 -25.73 6.51 -5.76
N VAL A 154 -25.57 7.56 -6.58
CA VAL A 154 -26.59 8.01 -7.54
C VAL A 154 -26.93 6.93 -8.57
N GLU A 155 -25.96 6.13 -8.98
CA GLU A 155 -26.17 5.06 -9.95
C GLU A 155 -26.83 3.81 -9.36
N THR A 156 -26.39 3.39 -8.16
CA THR A 156 -26.75 2.08 -7.59
C THR A 156 -27.84 2.15 -6.52
N CYS A 157 -27.97 3.26 -5.80
CA CYS A 157 -28.84 3.36 -4.63
C CYS A 157 -30.09 4.24 -4.86
N THR A 158 -30.16 4.98 -5.98
CA THR A 158 -31.33 5.83 -6.31
C THR A 158 -32.64 5.02 -6.39
N ALA A 159 -32.58 3.78 -6.88
CA ALA A 159 -33.74 2.89 -6.91
C ALA A 159 -34.24 2.50 -5.52
N LEU A 160 -33.37 2.55 -4.52
CA LEU A 160 -33.64 2.28 -3.10
C LEU A 160 -33.94 3.56 -2.31
N GLY A 161 -34.20 4.69 -2.99
CA GLY A 161 -34.57 5.95 -2.35
C GLY A 161 -33.40 6.83 -1.89
N ALA A 162 -32.15 6.44 -2.15
CA ALA A 162 -30.98 7.27 -1.83
C ALA A 162 -30.84 8.47 -2.79
N ARG A 163 -30.52 9.66 -2.27
CA ARG A 163 -30.27 10.87 -3.09
C ARG A 163 -29.13 11.68 -2.52
N VAL A 164 -28.40 12.39 -3.38
CA VAL A 164 -27.24 13.20 -2.96
C VAL A 164 -27.40 14.66 -3.39
N LEU A 165 -27.35 15.55 -2.40
CA LEU A 165 -27.32 17.00 -2.55
C LEU A 165 -25.93 17.51 -2.18
N VAL A 166 -25.28 18.24 -3.08
CA VAL A 166 -23.88 18.64 -2.94
C VAL A 166 -23.74 20.15 -2.99
N GLY A 167 -22.99 20.74 -2.06
CA GLY A 167 -22.51 22.12 -2.13
C GLY A 167 -21.06 22.16 -2.58
N SER A 168 -20.77 22.88 -3.67
CA SER A 168 -19.40 23.00 -4.19
C SER A 168 -19.17 24.29 -4.97
N ARG A 169 -17.94 24.81 -5.02
CA ARG A 169 -17.54 25.85 -5.99
C ARG A 169 -17.56 25.32 -7.42
N THR A 170 -17.55 26.22 -8.40
CA THR A 170 -17.43 25.86 -9.81
C THR A 170 -16.01 25.44 -10.18
N ARG A 171 -15.00 25.99 -9.48
CA ARG A 171 -13.59 25.72 -9.71
C ARG A 171 -12.81 25.64 -8.40
N ASP A 172 -11.76 24.83 -8.40
CA ASP A 172 -10.72 24.73 -7.37
C ASP A 172 -9.32 24.83 -8.00
N ASP A 173 -8.27 24.61 -7.20
CA ASP A 173 -6.87 24.69 -7.64
C ASP A 173 -6.52 23.68 -8.77
N ALA A 174 -7.35 22.65 -8.99
CA ALA A 174 -7.20 21.65 -10.03
C ALA A 174 -8.17 21.86 -11.21
N GLY A 175 -8.82 23.03 -11.31
CA GLY A 175 -9.67 23.40 -12.43
C GLY A 175 -11.17 23.29 -12.12
N ASN A 176 -11.97 22.95 -13.12
CA ASN A 176 -13.43 22.84 -12.96
C ASN A 176 -13.77 21.53 -12.23
N ILE A 177 -14.33 21.62 -11.02
CA ILE A 177 -14.73 20.44 -10.25
C ILE A 177 -16.07 19.85 -10.73
N LEU A 178 -16.93 20.67 -11.35
CA LEU A 178 -18.25 20.23 -11.81
C LEU A 178 -18.17 19.31 -13.03
N SER A 179 -17.10 19.37 -13.84
CA SER A 179 -16.93 18.47 -14.97
C SER A 179 -16.82 17.00 -14.56
N ASN A 180 -16.38 16.72 -13.33
CA ASN A 180 -16.29 15.36 -12.79
C ASN A 180 -17.66 14.70 -12.58
N PHE A 181 -18.74 15.48 -12.45
CA PHE A 181 -20.09 14.93 -12.34
C PHE A 181 -20.69 14.53 -13.70
N GLY A 182 -20.17 15.08 -14.81
CA GLY A 182 -20.68 14.80 -16.16
C GLY A 182 -22.20 15.04 -16.31
N PRO A 183 -22.92 14.21 -17.09
CA PRO A 183 -24.38 14.35 -17.28
C PRO A 183 -25.21 13.92 -16.06
N ALA A 184 -24.57 13.35 -15.04
CA ALA A 184 -25.20 12.82 -13.83
C ALA A 184 -25.40 13.89 -12.72
N ALA A 185 -25.25 15.18 -13.04
CA ALA A 185 -25.60 16.28 -12.14
C ALA A 185 -26.68 17.20 -12.72
N GLU A 186 -27.55 17.69 -11.85
CA GLU A 186 -28.35 18.91 -12.05
C GLU A 186 -27.69 20.04 -11.25
N VAL A 187 -27.50 21.21 -11.85
CA VAL A 187 -26.77 22.32 -11.22
C VAL A 187 -27.70 23.51 -10.93
N ILE A 188 -27.73 23.94 -9.67
CA ILE A 188 -28.29 25.21 -9.22
C ILE A 188 -27.13 26.18 -9.01
N ASP A 189 -26.94 27.11 -9.94
CA ASP A 189 -25.93 28.16 -9.81
C ASP A 189 -26.53 29.40 -9.11
N LEU A 190 -26.13 29.64 -7.87
CA LEU A 190 -26.60 30.77 -7.07
C LEU A 190 -26.13 32.13 -7.60
N ASP A 191 -25.20 32.19 -8.56
CA ASP A 191 -24.81 33.44 -9.22
C ASP A 191 -25.83 33.85 -10.30
N ASP A 192 -26.67 32.91 -10.77
CA ASP A 192 -27.73 33.17 -11.75
C ASP A 192 -28.81 34.08 -11.14
N SER A 193 -29.22 35.10 -11.91
CA SER A 193 -30.19 36.12 -11.45
C SER A 193 -31.54 35.53 -11.08
N LYS A 194 -31.92 34.38 -11.67
CA LYS A 194 -33.17 33.68 -11.34
C LYS A 194 -33.24 33.15 -9.90
N TYR A 195 -32.09 32.95 -9.26
CA TYR A 195 -32.00 32.48 -7.87
C TYR A 195 -31.64 33.59 -6.88
N PHE A 196 -31.62 34.84 -7.33
CA PHE A 196 -31.30 36.01 -6.51
C PHE A 196 -32.49 36.97 -6.44
N ASN A 197 -32.83 37.38 -5.22
CA ASN A 197 -33.76 38.47 -4.95
C ASN A 197 -33.06 39.44 -3.98
N GLU A 198 -33.13 40.74 -4.28
CA GLU A 198 -32.47 41.77 -3.45
C GLU A 198 -33.15 41.94 -2.09
N GLU A 199 -34.46 41.70 -2.03
CA GLU A 199 -35.24 41.74 -0.79
C GLU A 199 -34.75 40.68 0.22
N ASP A 200 -34.46 39.46 -0.25
CA ASP A 200 -33.89 38.36 0.53
C ASP A 200 -32.55 38.74 1.20
N LEU A 201 -31.70 39.48 0.49
CA LEU A 201 -30.40 39.95 1.01
C LEU A 201 -30.59 41.07 2.03
N SER A 202 -31.52 41.99 1.78
CA SER A 202 -31.91 43.06 2.70
C SER A 202 -32.50 42.51 4.00
N GLU A 203 -33.34 41.47 3.94
CA GLU A 203 -33.88 40.82 5.13
C GLU A 203 -32.80 40.09 5.93
N TYR A 204 -31.89 39.40 5.27
CA TYR A 204 -30.74 38.78 5.92
C TYR A 204 -29.84 39.81 6.62
N ALA A 205 -29.54 40.93 5.94
CA ALA A 205 -28.80 42.04 6.53
C ALA A 205 -29.56 42.63 7.72
N ARG A 206 -30.89 42.79 7.63
CA ARG A 206 -31.73 43.30 8.73
C ARG A 206 -31.67 42.38 9.95
N ALA A 207 -31.90 41.08 9.78
CA ALA A 207 -31.88 40.09 10.87
C ALA A 207 -30.50 40.02 11.54
N THR A 208 -29.44 40.19 10.76
CA THR A 208 -28.06 40.24 11.26
C THR A 208 -27.77 41.55 12.00
N LEU A 209 -28.25 42.69 11.48
CA LEU A 209 -28.10 44.02 12.07
C LEU A 209 -28.84 44.15 13.40
N THR A 210 -30.04 43.56 13.51
CA THR A 210 -30.86 43.55 14.73
C THR A 210 -30.34 42.56 15.78
N LEU A 211 -29.47 41.62 15.39
CA LEU A 211 -28.97 40.52 16.23
C LEU A 211 -30.12 39.66 16.79
N GLU A 212 -31.08 39.31 15.92
CA GLU A 212 -32.22 38.44 16.25
C GLU A 212 -31.71 37.15 16.95
N GLY A 213 -32.07 36.97 18.22
CA GLY A 213 -31.53 35.92 19.09
C GLY A 213 -30.91 36.40 20.41
N GLY A 214 -30.80 37.73 20.64
CA GLY A 214 -30.52 38.30 21.96
C GLY A 214 -29.04 38.56 22.28
N GLU A 215 -28.19 38.75 21.27
CA GLU A 215 -26.74 38.95 21.49
C GLU A 215 -26.38 40.32 22.09
N ARG A 216 -27.24 41.33 21.94
CA ARG A 216 -27.03 42.69 22.47
C ARG A 216 -28.36 43.34 22.89
N PRO A 217 -28.62 43.50 24.21
CA PRO A 217 -29.87 44.08 24.72
C PRO A 217 -30.10 45.55 24.34
N GLU A 218 -29.02 46.32 24.11
CA GLU A 218 -29.06 47.75 23.77
C GLU A 218 -28.59 47.99 22.31
N ASN A 219 -29.19 47.27 21.36
CA ASN A 219 -28.87 47.44 19.95
C ASN A 219 -29.61 48.68 19.38
N PRO A 220 -28.91 49.71 18.84
CA PRO A 220 -29.56 50.88 18.25
C PRO A 220 -30.44 50.55 17.03
N TYR A 221 -30.28 49.36 16.46
CA TYR A 221 -31.08 48.84 15.36
C TYR A 221 -32.27 47.97 15.81
N ALA A 222 -32.61 47.93 17.11
CA ALA A 222 -33.76 47.14 17.59
C ALA A 222 -35.11 47.59 16.96
N SER A 223 -35.23 48.84 16.52
CA SER A 223 -36.39 49.33 15.78
C SER A 223 -36.37 48.83 14.33
N GLU A 224 -37.44 48.15 13.92
CA GLU A 224 -37.60 47.60 12.57
C GLU A 224 -37.47 48.69 11.48
N TYR A 225 -38.00 49.89 11.74
CA TYR A 225 -37.93 51.01 10.79
C TYR A 225 -36.49 51.45 10.52
N VAL A 226 -35.70 51.60 11.59
CA VAL A 226 -34.30 52.02 11.50
C VAL A 226 -33.47 50.93 10.81
N ALA A 227 -33.61 49.68 11.26
CA ALA A 227 -32.87 48.55 10.71
C ALA A 227 -33.17 48.31 9.21
N ARG A 228 -34.43 48.42 8.78
CA ARG A 228 -34.84 48.15 7.39
C ARG A 228 -34.18 49.12 6.40
N SER A 229 -34.08 50.39 6.77
CA SER A 229 -33.50 51.43 5.90
C SER A 229 -31.99 51.24 5.70
N VAL A 230 -31.27 50.91 6.76
CA VAL A 230 -29.82 50.63 6.74
C VAL A 230 -29.53 49.28 6.07
N ALA A 231 -30.32 48.24 6.37
CA ALA A 231 -30.17 46.92 5.77
C ALA A 231 -30.36 46.94 4.25
N LYS A 232 -31.35 47.71 3.75
CA LYS A 232 -31.54 47.90 2.32
C LYS A 232 -30.29 48.49 1.65
N ARG A 233 -29.71 49.51 2.28
CA ARG A 233 -28.49 50.13 1.77
C ARG A 233 -27.29 49.16 1.77
N ILE A 234 -27.15 48.36 2.83
CA ILE A 234 -26.10 47.33 2.91
C ILE A 234 -26.30 46.31 1.79
N ALA A 235 -27.52 45.86 1.54
CA ALA A 235 -27.81 44.91 0.46
C ALA A 235 -27.48 45.47 -0.93
N GLU A 236 -27.87 46.71 -1.22
CA GLU A 236 -27.55 47.42 -2.48
C GLU A 236 -26.03 47.47 -2.72
N LEU A 237 -25.26 47.77 -1.68
CA LEU A 237 -23.81 47.92 -1.77
C LEU A 237 -23.06 46.59 -1.78
N SER A 238 -23.64 45.48 -1.31
CA SER A 238 -22.94 44.21 -1.12
C SER A 238 -22.73 43.39 -2.41
N GLU A 239 -23.10 43.92 -3.58
CA GLU A 239 -22.95 43.25 -4.88
C GLU A 239 -23.46 41.79 -4.89
N ARG A 240 -24.62 41.54 -4.27
CA ARG A 240 -25.26 40.21 -4.14
C ARG A 240 -24.52 39.21 -3.24
N ASN A 241 -23.48 39.62 -2.51
CA ASN A 241 -22.71 38.75 -1.62
C ASN A 241 -23.29 38.74 -0.20
N PHE A 242 -23.89 37.61 0.20
CA PHE A 242 -24.50 37.43 1.51
C PHE A 242 -23.47 37.49 2.65
N LEU A 243 -22.25 36.97 2.45
CA LEU A 243 -21.20 37.04 3.48
C LEU A 243 -20.76 38.48 3.74
N VAL A 244 -20.59 39.29 2.69
CA VAL A 244 -20.25 40.72 2.82
C VAL A 244 -21.36 41.48 3.54
N ALA A 245 -22.62 41.30 3.12
CA ALA A 245 -23.76 41.94 3.76
C ALA A 245 -23.87 41.56 5.24
N GLY A 246 -23.65 40.27 5.55
CA GLY A 246 -23.65 39.77 6.93
C GLY A 246 -22.54 40.35 7.78
N LEU A 247 -21.30 40.41 7.27
CA LEU A 247 -20.16 40.99 8.01
C LEU A 247 -20.37 42.48 8.30
N VAL A 248 -20.81 43.26 7.31
CA VAL A 248 -21.06 44.71 7.46
C VAL A 248 -22.24 44.96 8.42
N ALA A 249 -23.38 44.29 8.20
CA ALA A 249 -24.54 44.41 9.07
C ALA A 249 -24.22 44.04 10.53
N ARG A 250 -23.46 42.96 10.73
CA ARG A 250 -23.05 42.52 12.06
C ARG A 250 -22.07 43.50 12.73
N THR A 251 -21.17 44.10 11.96
CA THR A 251 -20.24 45.13 12.46
C THR A 251 -21.04 46.30 13.06
N HIS A 252 -22.00 46.83 12.30
CA HIS A 252 -22.88 47.89 12.78
C HIS A 252 -23.72 47.44 13.99
N GLY A 253 -24.35 46.27 13.92
CA GLY A 253 -25.21 45.76 14.99
C GLY A 253 -24.50 45.57 16.33
N LEU A 254 -23.27 45.05 16.32
CA LEU A 254 -22.50 44.79 17.53
C LEU A 254 -21.84 46.04 18.13
N TYR A 255 -21.36 46.97 17.31
CA TYR A 255 -20.44 48.02 17.77
C TYR A 255 -21.01 49.43 17.72
N ASP A 256 -22.06 49.71 16.94
CA ASP A 256 -22.60 51.06 16.89
C ASP A 256 -23.29 51.42 18.20
N THR A 257 -23.02 52.62 18.70
CA THR A 257 -23.73 53.20 19.86
C THR A 257 -24.95 54.01 19.44
N VAL A 258 -24.98 54.47 18.18
CA VAL A 258 -26.09 55.20 17.54
C VAL A 258 -26.24 54.67 16.13
N ALA A 259 -27.49 54.51 15.67
CA ALA A 259 -27.75 54.01 14.32
C ALA A 259 -27.16 54.93 13.25
N VAL A 260 -26.43 54.34 12.30
CA VAL A 260 -25.88 55.04 11.14
C VAL A 260 -27.00 55.48 10.19
N SER A 261 -26.88 56.66 9.58
CA SER A 261 -27.80 57.07 8.51
C SER A 261 -27.56 56.18 7.27
N PRO A 262 -28.62 55.73 6.56
CA PRO A 262 -28.47 54.99 5.30
C PRO A 262 -27.61 55.73 4.26
N SER A 263 -27.59 57.06 4.24
CA SER A 263 -26.73 57.83 3.33
C SER A 263 -25.23 57.66 3.61
N ASP A 264 -24.87 57.32 4.84
CA ASP A 264 -23.50 57.35 5.34
C ASP A 264 -22.85 55.95 5.33
N VAL A 265 -23.63 54.92 4.99
CA VAL A 265 -23.12 53.56 4.80
C VAL A 265 -22.34 53.49 3.49
N ALA A 266 -21.04 53.24 3.61
CA ALA A 266 -20.13 53.03 2.49
C ALA A 266 -19.06 52.00 2.85
N PHE A 267 -18.86 51.00 2.00
CA PHE A 267 -17.81 49.98 2.15
C PHE A 267 -17.41 49.42 0.78
N THR A 268 -16.25 48.78 0.70
CA THR A 268 -15.83 48.05 -0.50
C THR A 268 -16.47 46.65 -0.48
N PRO A 269 -17.17 46.21 -1.54
CA PRO A 269 -17.97 44.98 -1.54
C PRO A 269 -17.16 43.70 -1.70
N THR A 270 -16.07 43.59 -0.95
CA THR A 270 -15.22 42.40 -0.92
C THR A 270 -15.19 41.80 0.47
N VAL A 271 -15.06 40.47 0.54
CA VAL A 271 -14.95 39.75 1.82
C VAL A 271 -13.76 40.30 2.62
N SER A 272 -12.61 40.55 1.99
CA SER A 272 -11.42 41.09 2.66
C SER A 272 -11.65 42.45 3.29
N ALA A 273 -12.31 43.39 2.60
CA ALA A 273 -12.56 44.73 3.14
C ALA A 273 -13.54 44.69 4.32
N ALA A 274 -14.67 43.98 4.17
CA ALA A 274 -15.66 43.82 5.23
C ALA A 274 -15.08 43.08 6.45
N LEU A 275 -14.27 42.05 6.22
CA LEU A 275 -13.59 41.31 7.28
C LEU A 275 -12.59 42.21 8.02
N ARG A 276 -11.76 42.97 7.30
CA ARG A 276 -10.76 43.87 7.89
C ARG A 276 -11.42 44.93 8.78
N GLU A 277 -12.54 45.50 8.34
CA GLU A 277 -13.32 46.45 9.13
C GLU A 277 -13.85 45.80 10.42
N TYR A 278 -14.49 44.63 10.31
CA TYR A 278 -14.97 43.88 11.48
C TYR A 278 -13.82 43.57 12.47
N LEU A 279 -12.71 43.03 11.96
CA LEU A 279 -11.57 42.61 12.77
C LEU A 279 -10.88 43.80 13.46
N SER A 280 -10.94 44.99 12.88
CA SER A 280 -10.40 46.22 13.50
C SER A 280 -11.13 46.63 14.79
N ARG A 281 -12.38 46.18 14.96
CA ARG A 281 -13.22 46.45 16.13
C ARG A 281 -13.07 45.40 17.24
N LEU A 282 -12.47 44.24 16.93
CA LEU A 282 -12.24 43.20 17.92
C LEU A 282 -11.12 43.60 18.90
N PRO A 283 -11.24 43.20 20.18
CA PRO A 283 -10.19 43.45 21.16
C PRO A 283 -8.91 42.68 20.78
N LYS A 284 -7.75 43.29 21.07
CA LYS A 284 -6.45 42.61 20.97
C LYS A 284 -6.35 41.49 22.00
N VAL A 285 -5.57 40.46 21.67
CA VAL A 285 -5.24 39.36 22.60
C VAL A 285 -3.79 39.57 23.04
N GLY A 286 -3.60 40.12 24.24
CA GLY A 286 -2.29 40.65 24.62
C GLY A 286 -1.89 41.79 23.66
N ASP A 287 -0.69 41.69 23.08
CA ASP A 287 -0.19 42.68 22.10
C ASP A 287 -0.53 42.33 20.64
N VAL A 288 -1.18 41.19 20.39
CA VAL A 288 -1.48 40.68 19.05
C VAL A 288 -2.86 41.15 18.58
N ARG A 289 -2.94 41.62 17.33
CA ARG A 289 -4.21 42.01 16.70
C ARG A 289 -5.08 40.76 16.44
N ALA A 290 -6.39 40.87 16.62
CA ALA A 290 -7.32 39.75 16.39
C ALA A 290 -7.17 39.13 14.99
N GLU A 291 -6.88 39.95 13.98
CA GLU A 291 -6.55 39.53 12.60
C GLU A 291 -5.39 38.54 12.55
N GLU A 292 -4.30 38.78 13.28
CA GLU A 292 -3.12 37.91 13.29
C GLU A 292 -3.39 36.61 14.06
N VAL A 293 -4.21 36.69 15.13
CA VAL A 293 -4.64 35.52 15.90
C VAL A 293 -5.53 34.60 15.05
N LEU A 294 -6.45 35.15 14.26
CA LEU A 294 -7.32 34.38 13.35
C LEU A 294 -6.60 33.94 12.08
N ALA A 295 -5.63 34.70 11.58
CA ALA A 295 -4.81 34.31 10.43
C ALA A 295 -4.04 33.00 10.69
N ALA A 296 -3.64 32.73 11.94
CA ALA A 296 -3.10 31.43 12.32
C ALA A 296 -4.08 30.29 12.03
N LEU A 297 -5.38 30.44 12.37
CA LEU A 297 -6.40 29.42 12.11
C LEU A 297 -6.77 29.27 10.63
N ALA A 298 -6.44 30.24 9.78
CA ALA A 298 -6.62 30.12 8.34
C ALA A 298 -5.76 28.99 7.72
N TYR A 299 -4.66 28.63 8.40
CA TYR A 299 -3.80 27.50 8.04
C TYR A 299 -4.25 26.18 8.67
N ALA A 300 -5.23 26.15 9.58
CA ALA A 300 -5.63 24.91 10.24
C ALA A 300 -6.37 23.96 9.29
N GLU A 301 -5.89 22.72 9.19
CA GLU A 301 -6.60 21.62 8.52
C GLU A 301 -7.60 20.94 9.46
N ALA A 302 -8.49 20.08 8.96
CA ALA A 302 -9.40 19.36 9.85
C ALA A 302 -8.65 18.29 10.68
N PRO A 303 -8.97 18.15 11.98
CA PRO A 303 -10.14 18.71 12.64
C PRO A 303 -9.95 20.13 13.22
N GLY A 304 -8.73 20.65 13.28
CA GLY A 304 -8.40 22.01 13.72
C GLY A 304 -7.22 22.03 14.69
N PHE A 305 -6.81 23.23 15.15
CA PHE A 305 -5.77 23.36 16.16
C PHE A 305 -6.33 23.28 17.57
N SER A 306 -5.67 22.53 18.46
CA SER A 306 -5.86 22.72 19.90
C SER A 306 -5.37 24.11 20.32
N LEU A 307 -5.74 24.58 21.52
CA LEU A 307 -5.24 25.86 22.04
C LEU A 307 -3.70 25.95 22.04
N ASP A 308 -3.01 24.82 22.22
CA ASP A 308 -1.55 24.74 22.29
C ASP A 308 -0.91 24.90 20.91
N LEU A 309 -1.48 24.20 19.92
CA LEU A 309 -1.05 24.33 18.53
C LEU A 309 -1.37 25.72 18.02
N TRP A 310 -2.54 26.26 18.35
CA TRP A 310 -2.94 27.61 17.95
C TRP A 310 -1.98 28.66 18.52
N ALA A 311 -1.64 28.58 19.82
CA ALA A 311 -0.65 29.47 20.42
C ALA A 311 0.73 29.37 19.75
N THR A 312 1.15 28.15 19.40
CA THR A 312 2.43 27.90 18.73
C THR A 312 2.46 28.49 17.32
N VAL A 313 1.39 28.32 16.56
CA VAL A 313 1.24 28.88 15.21
C VAL A 313 1.17 30.41 15.25
N VAL A 314 0.43 31.00 16.20
CA VAL A 314 0.42 32.46 16.39
C VAL A 314 1.82 32.98 16.70
N ALA A 315 2.56 32.32 17.59
CA ALA A 315 3.94 32.70 17.89
C ALA A 315 4.84 32.59 16.66
N ALA A 316 4.68 31.55 15.83
CA ALA A 316 5.44 31.38 14.60
C ALA A 316 5.18 32.48 13.57
N LEU A 317 3.93 32.95 13.46
CA LEU A 317 3.51 33.92 12.44
C LEU A 317 3.62 35.39 12.87
N SER A 318 3.57 35.68 14.17
CA SER A 318 3.59 37.04 14.75
C SER A 318 4.83 37.35 15.58
N GLY A 319 5.58 36.34 16.01
CA GLY A 319 6.70 36.48 16.95
C GLY A 319 6.27 36.67 18.41
N VAL A 320 4.98 36.65 18.73
CA VAL A 320 4.45 36.89 20.09
C VAL A 320 3.89 35.60 20.69
N HIS A 321 4.35 35.25 21.89
CA HIS A 321 3.86 34.08 22.61
C HIS A 321 2.58 34.41 23.40
N LEU A 322 1.47 33.78 23.04
CA LEU A 322 0.20 33.90 23.76
C LEU A 322 -0.05 32.72 24.69
N GLY A 323 -0.66 33.00 25.85
CA GLY A 323 -1.08 31.98 26.80
C GLY A 323 -2.41 31.31 26.39
N LYS A 324 -2.56 30.02 26.72
CA LYS A 324 -3.80 29.25 26.47
C LYS A 324 -5.06 29.92 27.04
N ALA A 325 -4.94 30.55 28.21
CA ALA A 325 -6.05 31.25 28.87
C ALA A 325 -6.55 32.44 28.05
N SER A 326 -5.63 33.22 27.44
CA SER A 326 -5.98 34.36 26.60
C SER A 326 -6.68 33.93 25.31
N LEU A 327 -6.22 32.85 24.68
CA LEU A 327 -6.88 32.27 23.51
C LEU A 327 -8.25 31.68 23.85
N ARG A 328 -8.41 31.07 25.03
CA ARG A 328 -9.73 30.58 25.50
C ARG A 328 -10.72 31.70 25.79
N ILE A 329 -10.26 32.85 26.29
CA ILE A 329 -11.11 34.05 26.45
C ILE A 329 -11.48 34.59 25.06
N PHE A 330 -10.50 34.68 24.16
CA PHE A 330 -10.72 35.15 22.79
C PHE A 330 -11.71 34.27 22.02
N SER A 331 -11.58 32.94 22.09
CA SER A 331 -12.48 32.00 21.41
C SER A 331 -13.93 32.05 21.92
N ARG A 332 -14.15 32.62 23.10
CA ARG A 332 -15.48 32.84 23.71
C ARG A 332 -15.99 34.28 23.56
N SER A 333 -15.23 35.16 22.92
CA SER A 333 -15.62 36.55 22.62
C SER A 333 -16.43 36.63 21.32
N SER A 334 -16.67 37.83 20.79
CA SER A 334 -17.23 38.02 19.44
C SER A 334 -16.42 37.34 18.32
N ALA A 335 -15.18 36.91 18.59
CA ALA A 335 -14.41 36.06 17.69
C ALA A 335 -14.96 34.64 17.55
N ALA A 336 -15.76 34.13 18.51
CA ALA A 336 -16.44 32.84 18.44
C ALA A 336 -17.29 32.70 17.15
N ASN A 337 -17.82 33.82 16.66
CA ASN A 337 -18.58 33.88 15.40
C ASN A 337 -17.78 33.42 14.17
N PHE A 338 -16.45 33.37 14.28
CA PHE A 338 -15.58 32.91 13.20
C PHE A 338 -15.06 31.49 13.39
N LEU A 339 -15.39 30.84 14.50
CA LEU A 339 -14.76 29.61 14.93
C LEU A 339 -15.73 28.44 14.87
N ILE A 340 -15.24 27.31 14.37
CA ILE A 340 -15.82 26.01 14.63
C ILE A 340 -15.00 25.39 15.75
N GLU A 341 -15.65 25.03 16.85
CA GLU A 341 -15.08 24.21 17.90
C GLU A 341 -15.56 22.77 17.74
N THR A 342 -14.61 21.86 17.52
CA THR A 342 -14.85 20.41 17.54
C THR A 342 -14.29 19.82 18.81
N SER A 343 -15.14 19.14 19.58
CA SER A 343 -14.75 18.37 20.77
C SER A 343 -14.75 16.88 20.45
N ASP A 344 -13.58 16.25 20.46
CA ASP A 344 -13.46 14.79 20.48
C ASP A 344 -13.71 14.25 21.89
N VAL A 345 -13.91 12.93 21.99
CA VAL A 345 -14.00 12.18 23.25
C VAL A 345 -12.68 12.33 24.02
N GLY A 346 -12.59 13.36 24.87
CA GLY A 346 -11.35 13.72 25.58
C GLY A 346 -11.18 15.18 26.02
N ASP A 347 -12.21 16.02 25.88
CA ASP A 347 -12.32 17.38 26.50
C ASP A 347 -11.31 18.45 26.04
N VAL A 348 -10.55 18.22 24.96
CA VAL A 348 -9.69 19.24 24.34
C VAL A 348 -10.35 19.79 23.08
N GLY A 349 -10.95 20.99 23.17
CA GLY A 349 -11.53 21.69 22.03
C GLY A 349 -10.48 22.00 20.95
N GLN A 350 -10.83 21.72 19.70
CA GLN A 350 -10.06 22.04 18.51
C GLN A 350 -10.76 23.16 17.73
N TYR A 351 -9.99 24.13 17.24
CA TYR A 351 -10.51 25.36 16.65
C TYR A 351 -10.05 25.50 15.20
N ARG A 352 -10.97 25.93 14.33
CA ARG A 352 -10.70 26.31 12.93
C ARG A 352 -11.69 27.39 12.49
N LEU A 353 -11.41 28.05 11.37
CA LEU A 353 -12.35 29.04 10.82
C LEU A 353 -13.55 28.40 10.11
N PHE A 354 -14.74 28.96 10.33
CA PHE A 354 -15.99 28.38 9.83
C PHE A 354 -16.19 28.46 8.31
N HIS A 355 -15.54 29.42 7.63
CA HIS A 355 -15.76 29.65 6.19
C HIS A 355 -14.44 29.83 5.44
N GLN A 356 -14.25 29.13 4.32
CA GLN A 356 -12.99 29.20 3.55
C GLN A 356 -12.73 30.57 2.92
N ALA A 357 -13.76 31.31 2.50
CA ALA A 357 -13.54 32.69 2.04
C ALA A 357 -12.85 33.58 3.10
N LEU A 358 -13.00 33.27 4.40
CA LEU A 358 -12.26 33.96 5.46
C LEU A 358 -10.81 33.49 5.53
N ASN A 359 -10.56 32.18 5.33
CA ASN A 359 -9.20 31.66 5.17
C ASN A 359 -8.49 32.37 4.03
N ASP A 360 -9.13 32.40 2.86
CA ASP A 360 -8.61 32.99 1.63
C ASP A 360 -8.33 34.50 1.83
N ALA A 361 -9.25 35.23 2.47
CA ALA A 361 -9.08 36.66 2.77
C ALA A 361 -7.93 36.95 3.75
N LEU A 362 -7.83 36.20 4.86
CA LEU A 362 -6.76 36.37 5.85
C LEU A 362 -5.38 35.97 5.29
N ILE A 363 -5.33 34.92 4.46
CA ILE A 363 -4.11 34.52 3.77
C ILE A 363 -3.74 35.57 2.72
N ALA A 364 -4.69 36.11 1.96
CA ALA A 364 -4.43 37.16 0.98
C ALA A 364 -3.88 38.43 1.64
N ASP A 365 -4.48 38.90 2.74
CA ASP A 365 -3.98 40.06 3.50
C ASP A 365 -2.58 39.82 4.08
N ARG A 366 -2.22 38.57 4.41
CA ARG A 366 -0.85 38.20 4.79
C ARG A 366 0.12 38.12 3.61
N ARG A 367 -0.32 37.71 2.41
CA ARG A 367 0.53 37.62 1.20
C ARG A 367 1.15 38.95 0.81
N ASP A 368 0.49 40.06 1.15
CA ASP A 368 1.03 41.41 0.95
C ASP A 368 2.27 41.70 1.84
N LYS A 369 2.48 40.90 2.90
CA LYS A 369 3.57 41.05 3.87
C LYS A 369 4.61 39.92 3.77
N VAL A 370 4.15 38.66 3.68
CA VAL A 370 4.99 37.45 3.72
C VAL A 370 4.40 36.42 2.77
N SER A 371 5.26 35.68 2.04
CA SER A 371 4.76 34.66 1.11
C SER A 371 4.13 33.47 1.85
N ARG A 372 3.13 32.82 1.23
CA ARG A 372 2.50 31.61 1.82
C ARG A 372 3.52 30.50 2.12
N ILE A 373 4.56 30.37 1.29
CA ILE A 373 5.62 29.36 1.49
C ILE A 373 6.42 29.65 2.76
N GLU A 374 6.71 30.93 3.05
CA GLU A 374 7.43 31.33 4.27
C GLU A 374 6.59 31.13 5.53
N ASP A 375 5.29 31.41 5.47
CA ASP A 375 4.35 31.12 6.57
C ASP A 375 4.26 29.62 6.84
N GLU A 376 3.99 28.80 5.83
CA GLU A 376 3.94 27.33 5.94
C GLU A 376 5.27 26.77 6.48
N ARG A 377 6.40 27.36 6.07
CA ARG A 377 7.73 27.03 6.59
C ARG A 377 7.88 27.37 8.07
N ALA A 378 7.45 28.56 8.49
CA ALA A 378 7.52 28.99 9.89
C ALA A 378 6.64 28.11 10.78
N ILE A 379 5.42 27.82 10.33
CA ILE A 379 4.48 26.91 10.99
C ILE A 379 5.11 25.53 11.15
N SER A 380 5.59 24.93 10.06
CA SER A 380 6.16 23.60 10.06
C SER A 380 7.34 23.48 11.04
N ARG A 381 8.26 24.46 11.02
CA ARG A 381 9.42 24.46 11.93
C ARG A 381 9.03 24.64 13.39
N ALA A 382 8.06 25.50 13.68
CA ALA A 382 7.56 25.68 15.05
C ALA A 382 6.89 24.41 15.58
N LEU A 383 6.09 23.74 14.75
CA LEU A 383 5.47 22.46 15.08
C LEU A 383 6.51 21.35 15.27
N ILE A 384 7.51 21.22 14.39
CA ILE A 384 8.62 20.26 14.57
C ILE A 384 9.35 20.53 15.90
N ALA A 385 9.66 21.78 16.22
CA ALA A 385 10.30 22.14 17.49
C ALA A 385 9.42 21.76 18.70
N GLN A 386 8.11 21.99 18.62
CA GLN A 386 7.17 21.59 19.66
C GLN A 386 7.16 20.06 19.84
N GLY A 387 7.16 19.30 18.74
CA GLY A 387 7.21 17.83 18.78
C GLY A 387 8.46 17.30 19.48
N ARG A 388 9.63 17.86 19.14
CA ARG A 388 10.90 17.52 19.79
C ARG A 388 10.90 17.81 21.30
N THR A 389 10.36 18.96 21.71
CA THR A 389 10.34 19.35 23.13
C THR A 389 9.32 18.56 23.96
N SER A 390 8.19 18.16 23.37
CA SER A 390 7.11 17.47 24.07
C SER A 390 7.21 15.94 24.03
N ALA A 391 8.17 15.42 23.25
CA ALA A 391 8.24 14.05 22.74
C ALA A 391 7.06 13.70 21.82
N TRP A 392 7.36 13.12 20.66
CA TRP A 392 6.35 12.85 19.64
C TRP A 392 5.22 11.95 20.16
N GLU A 393 5.50 10.97 21.01
CA GLU A 393 4.46 10.10 21.64
C GLU A 393 3.29 10.85 22.31
N ARG A 394 3.50 12.10 22.75
CA ARG A 394 2.52 12.88 23.54
C ARG A 394 1.86 14.02 22.76
N VAL A 395 2.23 14.23 21.50
CA VAL A 395 1.66 15.35 20.73
C VAL A 395 0.25 15.04 20.22
N PRO A 396 -0.58 16.07 19.93
CA PRO A 396 -1.90 15.85 19.33
C PRO A 396 -1.81 15.14 17.98
N SER A 397 -2.79 14.28 17.69
CA SER A 397 -2.88 13.51 16.44
C SER A 397 -2.85 14.36 15.18
N TYR A 398 -3.30 15.63 15.26
CA TYR A 398 -3.17 16.64 14.22
C TYR A 398 -1.75 16.69 13.63
N MET A 399 -0.72 16.64 14.47
CA MET A 399 0.67 16.77 14.02
C MET A 399 1.12 15.57 13.17
N PHE A 400 0.66 14.35 13.45
CA PHE A 400 0.99 13.20 12.60
C PHE A 400 0.26 13.24 11.27
N ARG A 401 -0.97 13.78 11.26
CA ARG A 401 -1.85 13.84 10.09
C ARG A 401 -1.47 14.94 9.11
N SER A 402 -1.33 16.17 9.60
CA SER A 402 -1.31 17.39 8.77
C SER A 402 0.05 18.05 8.65
N LEU A 403 1.00 17.78 9.56
CA LEU A 403 2.36 18.34 9.49
C LEU A 403 3.10 17.97 8.18
N PRO A 404 2.98 16.75 7.60
CA PRO A 404 3.59 16.45 6.32
C PRO A 404 3.15 17.40 5.20
N GLY A 405 1.85 17.74 5.17
CA GLY A 405 1.28 18.66 4.18
C GLY A 405 1.82 20.09 4.34
N HIS A 406 1.87 20.59 5.59
CA HIS A 406 2.51 21.87 5.91
C HIS A 406 3.98 21.89 5.51
N ALA A 407 4.74 20.84 5.84
CA ALA A 407 6.16 20.75 5.56
C ALA A 407 6.45 20.70 4.04
N TYR A 408 5.61 20.00 3.28
CA TYR A 408 5.67 19.98 1.82
C TYR A 408 5.40 21.38 1.23
N ARG A 409 4.30 22.04 1.61
CA ARG A 409 3.96 23.40 1.12
C ARG A 409 5.00 24.44 1.54
N GLY A 410 5.62 24.29 2.71
CA GLY A 410 6.69 25.15 3.23
C GLY A 410 8.10 24.84 2.69
N ARG A 411 8.24 23.80 1.85
CA ARG A 411 9.53 23.29 1.33
C ARG A 411 10.53 22.97 2.44
N VAL A 412 10.05 22.35 3.51
CA VAL A 412 10.85 21.87 4.66
C VAL A 412 10.53 20.41 5.01
N LEU A 413 10.04 19.64 4.04
CA LEU A 413 9.82 18.20 4.19
C LEU A 413 11.11 17.47 4.60
N ASP A 414 12.24 17.91 4.07
CA ASP A 414 13.57 17.42 4.43
C ASP A 414 13.90 17.62 5.93
N ASP A 415 13.41 18.69 6.58
CA ASP A 415 13.60 18.90 8.04
C ASP A 415 12.81 17.88 8.86
N LEU A 416 11.64 17.48 8.35
CA LEU A 416 10.74 16.50 8.97
C LEU A 416 11.25 15.06 8.79
N LEU A 417 11.75 14.71 7.60
CA LEU A 417 12.28 13.38 7.30
C LEU A 417 13.58 13.06 8.07
N ARG A 418 14.33 14.09 8.51
CA ARG A 418 15.52 13.92 9.36
C ARG A 418 15.20 13.71 10.84
N ASP A 419 13.93 13.85 11.24
CA ASP A 419 13.51 13.64 12.62
C ASP A 419 13.18 12.16 12.83
N ASP A 420 14.17 11.40 13.32
CA ASP A 420 14.04 9.94 13.43
C ASP A 420 12.89 9.51 14.38
N ASP A 421 12.64 10.26 15.46
CA ASP A 421 11.55 9.98 16.41
C ASP A 421 10.19 10.32 15.77
N TYR A 422 10.10 11.37 14.94
CA TYR A 422 8.89 11.65 14.17
C TYR A 422 8.49 10.48 13.26
N LEU A 423 9.46 9.88 12.54
CA LEU A 423 9.19 8.75 11.64
C LEU A 423 8.58 7.55 12.37
N LEU A 424 8.88 7.38 13.67
CA LEU A 424 8.33 6.31 14.49
C LEU A 424 6.84 6.49 14.82
N HIS A 425 6.32 7.72 14.75
CA HIS A 425 4.94 8.06 15.13
C HIS A 425 4.09 8.62 13.98
N ALA A 426 4.72 9.04 12.88
CA ALA A 426 4.05 9.64 11.74
C ALA A 426 2.97 8.73 11.12
N ASP A 427 1.94 9.36 10.53
CA ASP A 427 1.02 8.68 9.63
C ASP A 427 1.74 8.41 8.30
N LEU A 428 2.33 7.21 8.21
CA LEU A 428 3.14 6.82 7.05
C LEU A 428 2.33 6.78 5.76
N ARG A 429 1.00 6.55 5.81
CA ARG A 429 0.15 6.58 4.60
C ARG A 429 0.13 7.95 3.96
N ARG A 430 0.14 9.01 4.78
CA ARG A 430 0.18 10.40 4.31
C ARG A 430 1.58 10.89 4.00
N LEU A 431 2.58 10.42 4.74
CA LEU A 431 3.96 10.83 4.54
C LEU A 431 4.60 10.22 3.29
N THR A 432 4.31 8.95 2.98
CA THR A 432 4.97 8.20 1.90
C THR A 432 4.86 8.86 0.52
N PRO A 433 3.67 9.33 0.07
CA PRO A 433 3.54 10.00 -1.23
C PRO A 433 4.38 11.28 -1.30
N LEU A 434 4.37 12.07 -0.22
CA LEU A 434 5.10 13.34 -0.14
C LEU A 434 6.62 13.13 -0.07
N ALA A 435 7.07 12.10 0.66
CA ALA A 435 8.49 11.76 0.82
C ALA A 435 9.17 11.44 -0.53
N GLY A 436 8.42 11.14 -1.58
CA GLY A 436 8.93 10.99 -2.95
C GLY A 436 9.63 12.24 -3.51
N GLU A 437 9.33 13.42 -2.96
CA GLU A 437 9.86 14.73 -3.36
C GLU A 437 11.09 15.18 -2.52
N ALA A 438 11.66 14.27 -1.73
CA ALA A 438 12.85 14.53 -0.92
C ALA A 438 14.04 15.01 -1.78
N ALA A 439 14.70 16.08 -1.35
CA ALA A 439 15.73 16.73 -2.16
C ALA A 439 17.12 16.13 -1.92
N SER A 440 17.52 16.01 -0.65
CA SER A 440 18.85 15.48 -0.28
C SER A 440 18.95 13.96 -0.43
N GLU A 441 20.17 13.44 -0.55
CA GLU A 441 20.43 12.00 -0.62
C GLU A 441 19.98 11.26 0.65
N GLU A 442 20.30 11.83 1.82
CA GLU A 442 19.87 11.32 3.13
C GLU A 442 18.34 11.22 3.23
N THR A 443 17.61 12.28 2.85
CA THR A 443 16.14 12.29 2.93
C THR A 443 15.51 11.40 1.85
N ARG A 444 16.19 11.18 0.72
CA ARG A 444 15.81 10.15 -0.26
C ARG A 444 16.00 8.74 0.31
N HIS A 445 17.05 8.46 1.07
CA HIS A 445 17.21 7.20 1.78
C HIS A 445 16.11 7.00 2.83
N ARG A 446 15.73 8.05 3.58
CA ARG A 446 14.58 7.98 4.50
C ARG A 446 13.26 7.72 3.78
N ALA A 447 13.04 8.36 2.63
CA ALA A 447 11.87 8.08 1.82
C ALA A 447 11.86 6.65 1.25
N GLN A 448 13.03 6.13 0.86
CA GLN A 448 13.18 4.73 0.44
C GLN A 448 12.93 3.77 1.59
N LEU A 449 13.43 4.06 2.80
CA LEU A 449 13.20 3.28 4.00
C LEU A 449 11.71 3.13 4.29
N ILE A 450 10.97 4.24 4.32
CA ILE A 450 9.51 4.22 4.56
C ILE A 450 8.80 3.37 3.50
N ARG A 451 9.14 3.53 2.21
CA ARG A 451 8.53 2.77 1.11
C ARG A 451 8.84 1.27 1.17
N LYS A 452 10.09 0.93 1.45
CA LYS A 452 10.58 -0.47 1.48
C LYS A 452 10.20 -1.21 2.77
N THR A 453 9.55 -0.54 3.72
CA THR A 453 9.05 -1.13 4.97
C THR A 453 7.52 -0.95 5.11
N PRO A 454 6.68 -1.51 4.20
CA PRO A 454 5.23 -1.35 4.28
C PRO A 454 4.63 -1.90 5.59
N GLN A 455 5.28 -2.90 6.20
CA GLN A 455 4.87 -3.45 7.51
C GLN A 455 4.91 -2.40 8.64
N ALA A 456 5.66 -1.29 8.46
CA ALA A 456 5.74 -0.20 9.43
C ALA A 456 4.46 0.63 9.55
N ILE A 457 3.60 0.64 8.53
CA ILE A 457 2.43 1.54 8.45
C ILE A 457 1.50 1.36 9.65
N GLY A 458 1.20 0.11 10.02
CA GLY A 458 0.36 -0.24 11.16
C GLY A 458 1.11 -0.55 12.46
N ALA A 459 2.44 -0.52 12.43
CA ALA A 459 3.27 -0.89 13.58
C ALA A 459 3.37 0.24 14.61
N ASP A 460 3.46 -0.13 15.89
CA ASP A 460 3.85 0.79 16.97
C ASP A 460 5.31 1.25 16.81
N ALA A 461 5.71 2.27 17.57
CA ALA A 461 7.03 2.90 17.45
C ALA A 461 8.21 1.94 17.65
N ASN A 462 8.11 0.95 18.56
CA ASN A 462 9.22 0.03 18.87
C ASN A 462 9.37 -1.06 17.80
N ILE A 463 8.24 -1.61 17.35
CA ILE A 463 8.22 -2.57 16.23
C ILE A 463 8.65 -1.86 14.94
N ARG A 464 8.16 -0.63 14.71
CA ARG A 464 8.54 0.19 13.57
C ARG A 464 10.05 0.47 13.53
N ALA A 465 10.66 0.83 14.66
CA ALA A 465 12.11 0.99 14.75
C ALA A 465 12.87 -0.33 14.43
N SER A 466 12.33 -1.48 14.89
CA SER A 466 12.92 -2.79 14.60
C SER A 466 12.87 -3.10 13.09
N LEU A 467 11.71 -2.89 12.46
CA LEU A 467 11.51 -3.07 11.02
C LEU A 467 12.41 -2.14 10.19
N PHE A 468 12.50 -0.87 10.58
CA PHE A 468 13.41 0.08 9.94
C PHE A 468 14.86 -0.35 10.06
N SER A 469 15.32 -0.84 11.22
CA SER A 469 16.69 -1.31 11.39
C SER A 469 17.03 -2.45 10.39
N VAL A 470 16.11 -3.39 10.17
CA VAL A 470 16.30 -4.50 9.24
C VAL A 470 16.38 -4.01 7.80
N THR A 471 15.45 -3.14 7.40
CA THR A 471 15.44 -2.59 6.04
C THR A 471 16.66 -1.70 5.78
N GLU A 472 17.05 -0.83 6.73
CA GLU A 472 18.23 0.03 6.60
C GLU A 472 19.50 -0.78 6.31
N VAL A 473 19.71 -1.84 7.08
CA VAL A 473 20.91 -2.68 6.98
C VAL A 473 20.90 -3.56 5.74
N GLN A 474 19.75 -4.14 5.35
CA GLN A 474 19.65 -4.98 4.15
C GLN A 474 19.73 -4.19 2.84
N GLU A 475 19.17 -2.98 2.82
CA GLU A 475 19.15 -2.12 1.63
C GLU A 475 20.34 -1.17 1.56
N GLY A 476 21.14 -1.06 2.63
CA GLY A 476 22.30 -0.16 2.71
C GLY A 476 21.91 1.31 2.80
N LEU A 477 20.80 1.64 3.48
CA LEU A 477 20.24 3.00 3.57
C LEU A 477 20.77 3.81 4.77
N GLY A 478 21.60 3.20 5.61
CA GLY A 478 22.15 3.80 6.83
C GLY A 478 22.17 2.81 7.99
N ASP A 479 22.38 3.32 9.20
CA ASP A 479 22.44 2.54 10.45
C ASP A 479 21.73 3.22 11.63
N THR A 480 20.83 4.16 11.34
CA THR A 480 20.20 5.02 12.35
C THR A 480 19.33 4.22 13.31
N PHE A 481 18.43 3.39 12.80
CA PHE A 481 17.53 2.59 13.63
C PHE A 481 18.23 1.37 14.23
N SER A 482 19.30 0.89 13.60
CA SER A 482 20.20 -0.12 14.19
C SER A 482 20.90 0.39 15.45
N ASN A 483 21.32 1.65 15.44
CA ASN A 483 21.97 2.32 16.57
C ASN A 483 21.01 3.16 17.44
N PHE A 484 19.69 3.00 17.26
CA PHE A 484 18.71 3.83 17.97
C PHE A 484 18.85 3.68 19.49
N PRO A 485 18.75 4.74 20.31
CA PRO A 485 19.05 4.63 21.74
C PRO A 485 17.98 3.87 22.55
N ARG A 486 16.72 3.78 22.08
CA ARG A 486 15.63 3.11 22.81
C ARG A 486 15.63 1.61 22.57
N GLU A 487 15.43 0.81 23.62
CA GLU A 487 15.34 -0.65 23.49
C GLU A 487 14.21 -1.07 22.55
N THR A 488 14.52 -1.93 21.59
CA THR A 488 13.58 -2.48 20.60
C THR A 488 13.55 -4.00 20.70
N PRO A 489 12.45 -4.67 20.29
CA PRO A 489 12.34 -6.13 20.32
C PRO A 489 13.48 -6.87 19.62
N TYR A 490 13.90 -6.36 18.46
CA TYR A 490 15.05 -6.85 17.72
C TYR A 490 15.72 -5.72 16.95
N ARG A 491 16.96 -5.96 16.50
CA ARG A 491 17.71 -5.06 15.62
C ARG A 491 18.60 -5.80 14.65
N ALA A 492 18.75 -5.26 13.45
CA ALA A 492 19.81 -5.70 12.55
C ALA A 492 21.17 -5.16 12.98
N LEU A 493 22.16 -6.05 13.01
CA LEU A 493 23.56 -5.74 13.31
C LEU A 493 24.35 -5.46 12.03
N TRP A 494 24.13 -6.28 11.00
CA TRP A 494 24.79 -6.22 9.71
C TRP A 494 24.05 -7.11 8.71
N ALA A 495 24.22 -6.86 7.42
CA ALA A 495 23.75 -7.73 6.35
C ALA A 495 24.82 -7.81 5.25
N THR A 496 24.94 -8.98 4.63
CA THR A 496 25.66 -9.16 3.36
C THR A 496 24.72 -9.61 2.26
N VAL A 497 23.43 -9.29 2.42
CA VAL A 497 22.34 -9.63 1.51
C VAL A 497 22.34 -8.69 0.31
N ARG A 498 21.88 -9.15 -0.86
CA ARG A 498 21.62 -8.26 -2.00
C ARG A 498 20.43 -7.33 -1.68
N PRO A 499 20.55 -6.01 -1.91
CA PRO A 499 19.41 -5.10 -1.83
C PRO A 499 18.31 -5.53 -2.81
N ARG A 500 17.06 -5.29 -2.43
CA ARG A 500 15.91 -5.60 -3.29
C ARG A 500 15.93 -4.72 -4.54
N THR A 501 15.67 -5.32 -5.70
CA THR A 501 15.56 -4.56 -6.95
C THR A 501 14.15 -4.01 -7.17
N GLU A 502 13.15 -4.58 -6.49
CA GLU A 502 11.77 -4.11 -6.43
C GLU A 502 11.60 -2.92 -5.47
N GLU A 503 10.64 -2.07 -5.82
CA GLU A 503 10.15 -0.96 -4.99
C GLU A 503 9.02 -1.40 -4.07
N VAL A 504 8.11 -2.24 -4.56
CA VAL A 504 6.93 -2.75 -3.82
C VAL A 504 6.70 -4.21 -4.15
N ALA A 505 6.32 -5.02 -3.15
CA ALA A 505 5.84 -6.38 -3.34
C ALA A 505 4.40 -6.51 -2.82
N LEU A 506 3.50 -6.92 -3.71
CA LEU A 506 2.09 -7.19 -3.46
C LEU A 506 1.93 -8.70 -3.26
N GLU A 507 1.87 -9.13 -2.00
CA GLU A 507 1.82 -10.54 -1.64
C GLU A 507 0.41 -10.96 -1.17
N GLY A 508 0.22 -12.28 -1.06
CA GLY A 508 -0.96 -12.87 -0.43
C GLY A 508 -1.99 -13.43 -1.39
N HIS A 509 -1.71 -13.55 -2.69
CA HIS A 509 -2.53 -14.40 -3.55
C HIS A 509 -2.46 -15.85 -3.06
N SER A 510 -3.56 -16.60 -3.20
CA SER A 510 -3.67 -18.00 -2.76
C SER A 510 -3.17 -19.01 -3.81
N GLY A 511 -2.38 -18.54 -4.77
CA GLY A 511 -1.89 -19.31 -5.92
C GLY A 511 -1.25 -18.40 -6.97
N GLY A 512 -0.44 -18.98 -7.86
CA GLY A 512 0.42 -18.25 -8.78
C GLY A 512 -0.33 -17.19 -9.60
N VAL A 513 0.29 -16.05 -9.84
CA VAL A 513 -0.35 -14.90 -10.51
C VAL A 513 -0.05 -14.94 -12.01
N GLY A 514 -1.04 -15.35 -12.79
CA GLY A 514 -0.91 -15.57 -14.24
C GLY A 514 -0.84 -14.30 -15.07
N SER A 515 -1.49 -13.22 -14.63
CA SER A 515 -1.59 -11.99 -15.40
C SER A 515 -1.71 -10.76 -14.50
N VAL A 516 -1.21 -9.62 -14.97
CA VAL A 516 -1.30 -8.31 -14.32
C VAL A 516 -1.59 -7.21 -15.33
N THR A 517 -2.45 -6.25 -14.98
CA THR A 517 -2.75 -5.09 -15.82
C THR A 517 -3.01 -3.85 -14.98
N ALA A 518 -2.69 -2.68 -15.52
CA ALA A 518 -2.95 -1.39 -14.88
C ALA A 518 -4.32 -0.84 -15.31
N LEU A 519 -5.06 -0.27 -14.36
CA LEU A 519 -6.38 0.33 -14.57
C LEU A 519 -6.37 1.75 -14.05
N ASP A 520 -6.98 2.69 -14.78
CA ASP A 520 -7.32 4.00 -14.26
C ASP A 520 -8.79 4.00 -13.83
N VAL A 521 -9.05 3.90 -12.52
CA VAL A 521 -10.40 3.90 -11.95
C VAL A 521 -10.61 5.22 -11.25
N GLY A 522 -11.34 6.13 -11.89
CA GLY A 522 -11.71 7.43 -11.32
C GLY A 522 -10.56 8.41 -11.12
N GLY A 523 -9.49 8.31 -11.92
CA GLY A 523 -8.28 9.14 -11.80
C GLY A 523 -7.20 8.52 -10.92
N ARG A 524 -7.45 7.31 -10.37
CA ARG A 524 -6.50 6.55 -9.56
C ARG A 524 -6.00 5.34 -10.34
N CYS A 525 -4.68 5.19 -10.43
CA CYS A 525 -4.07 3.99 -10.98
C CYS A 525 -4.18 2.83 -9.97
N LEU A 526 -4.85 1.75 -10.37
CA LEU A 526 -4.92 0.47 -9.66
C LEU A 526 -4.25 -0.62 -10.48
N LEU A 527 -3.74 -1.65 -9.81
CA LEU A 527 -3.26 -2.88 -10.43
C LEU A 527 -4.26 -3.99 -10.25
N ALA A 528 -4.69 -4.57 -11.36
CA ALA A 528 -5.46 -5.81 -11.38
C ALA A 528 -4.53 -7.00 -11.58
N SER A 529 -4.65 -8.01 -10.72
CA SER A 529 -3.86 -9.24 -10.77
C SER A 529 -4.74 -10.48 -10.63
N GLY A 530 -4.47 -11.51 -11.43
CA GLY A 530 -5.27 -12.73 -11.49
C GLY A 530 -4.50 -13.96 -11.02
N SER A 531 -5.07 -14.70 -10.08
CA SER A 531 -4.46 -15.90 -9.49
C SER A 531 -4.93 -17.20 -10.14
N ALA A 532 -4.11 -18.24 -10.03
CA ALA A 532 -4.45 -19.63 -10.35
C ALA A 532 -5.66 -20.16 -9.56
N ALA A 533 -5.97 -19.55 -8.41
CA ALA A 533 -7.16 -19.85 -7.62
C ALA A 533 -8.45 -19.20 -8.15
N GLY A 534 -8.41 -18.46 -9.26
CA GLY A 534 -9.56 -17.76 -9.86
C GLY A 534 -9.92 -16.42 -9.23
N ASN A 535 -9.19 -16.01 -8.20
CA ASN A 535 -9.39 -14.72 -7.54
C ASN A 535 -8.70 -13.60 -8.33
N LEU A 536 -9.41 -12.49 -8.53
CA LEU A 536 -8.82 -11.23 -9.00
C LEU A 536 -8.59 -10.31 -7.82
N ARG A 537 -7.45 -9.61 -7.80
CA ARG A 537 -7.18 -8.55 -6.82
C ARG A 537 -6.96 -7.23 -7.53
N LEU A 538 -7.62 -6.20 -7.03
CA LEU A 538 -7.33 -4.81 -7.34
C LEU A 538 -6.50 -4.27 -6.19
N SER A 539 -5.31 -3.74 -6.48
CA SER A 539 -4.39 -3.24 -5.46
C SER A 539 -3.91 -1.85 -5.81
N ASP A 540 -3.64 -1.05 -4.79
CA ASP A 540 -3.06 0.27 -4.96
C ASP A 540 -1.52 0.14 -5.06
N PRO A 541 -0.90 0.59 -6.17
CA PRO A 541 0.52 0.42 -6.40
C PRO A 541 1.41 1.30 -5.50
N SER A 542 0.88 2.35 -4.89
CA SER A 542 1.64 3.28 -4.03
C SER A 542 1.73 2.80 -2.58
N SER A 543 0.65 2.19 -2.08
CA SER A 543 0.56 1.70 -0.70
C SER A 543 0.82 0.20 -0.57
N GLY A 544 0.66 -0.54 -1.66
CA GLY A 544 0.75 -1.98 -1.68
C GLY A 544 -0.52 -2.70 -1.18
N GLU A 545 -1.56 -1.96 -0.81
CA GLU A 545 -2.77 -2.55 -0.24
C GLU A 545 -3.73 -3.07 -1.31
N THR A 546 -4.31 -4.26 -1.10
CA THR A 546 -5.35 -4.82 -1.98
C THR A 546 -6.68 -4.11 -1.76
N VAL A 547 -7.03 -3.17 -2.65
CA VAL A 547 -8.29 -2.39 -2.74
C VAL A 547 -9.54 -3.26 -2.74
N ARG A 548 -9.57 -4.31 -3.56
CA ARG A 548 -10.72 -5.20 -3.67
C ARG A 548 -10.28 -6.59 -4.11
N THR A 549 -10.99 -7.62 -3.67
CA THR A 549 -10.88 -8.97 -4.24
C THR A 549 -12.18 -9.30 -4.95
N LEU A 550 -12.11 -9.70 -6.21
CA LEU A 550 -13.26 -10.16 -6.99
C LEU A 550 -13.22 -11.69 -7.06
N THR A 551 -14.33 -12.30 -6.67
CA THR A 551 -14.52 -13.75 -6.63
C THR A 551 -15.69 -14.13 -7.52
N GLY A 552 -15.61 -15.28 -8.19
CA GLY A 552 -16.68 -15.78 -9.05
C GLY A 552 -16.23 -16.28 -10.42
N ASN A 553 -14.93 -16.23 -10.72
CA ASN A 553 -14.34 -16.99 -11.82
C ASN A 553 -14.12 -18.44 -11.38
N SER A 554 -14.32 -19.38 -12.31
CA SER A 554 -13.87 -20.76 -12.13
C SER A 554 -12.54 -20.97 -12.87
N GLY A 555 -11.57 -21.57 -12.19
CA GLY A 555 -10.26 -21.87 -12.75
C GLY A 555 -9.22 -20.75 -12.69
N SER A 556 -8.06 -21.03 -13.26
CA SER A 556 -6.89 -20.14 -13.26
C SER A 556 -7.08 -18.97 -14.20
N ILE A 557 -6.83 -17.75 -13.73
CA ILE A 557 -6.84 -16.55 -14.59
C ILE A 557 -5.63 -16.59 -15.53
N THR A 558 -5.86 -16.66 -16.84
CA THR A 558 -4.81 -16.73 -17.87
C THR A 558 -4.49 -15.36 -18.47
N SER A 559 -5.48 -14.47 -18.57
CA SER A 559 -5.30 -13.16 -19.18
C SER A 559 -6.22 -12.09 -18.57
N LEU A 560 -5.70 -10.87 -18.47
CA LEU A 560 -6.41 -9.69 -17.99
C LEU A 560 -6.23 -8.51 -18.93
N SER A 561 -7.28 -7.73 -19.11
CA SER A 561 -7.22 -6.51 -19.89
C SER A 561 -8.15 -5.44 -19.32
N GLY A 562 -7.62 -4.23 -19.14
CA GLY A 562 -8.42 -3.05 -18.82
C GLY A 562 -9.02 -2.44 -20.07
N LEU A 563 -10.27 -2.01 -20.02
CA LEU A 563 -10.94 -1.35 -21.15
C LEU A 563 -11.80 -0.18 -20.68
N ARG A 564 -12.13 0.73 -21.61
CA ARG A 564 -13.02 1.85 -21.34
C ARG A 564 -14.30 1.76 -22.18
N LEU A 565 -15.45 1.69 -21.53
CA LEU A 565 -16.76 1.59 -22.18
C LEU A 565 -17.71 2.61 -21.58
N ASP A 566 -18.40 3.40 -22.41
CA ASP A 566 -19.35 4.44 -21.99
C ASP A 566 -18.75 5.39 -20.90
N GLY A 567 -17.47 5.74 -21.04
CA GLY A 567 -16.74 6.60 -20.10
C GLY A 567 -16.26 5.92 -18.81
N ARG A 568 -16.63 4.65 -18.57
CA ARG A 568 -16.26 3.85 -17.39
C ARG A 568 -15.08 2.92 -17.69
N THR A 569 -14.24 2.70 -16.70
CA THR A 569 -13.17 1.69 -16.76
C THR A 569 -13.70 0.35 -16.29
N LEU A 570 -13.53 -0.69 -17.10
CA LEU A 570 -13.91 -2.07 -16.79
C LEU A 570 -12.69 -2.98 -16.85
N LEU A 571 -12.78 -4.13 -16.18
CA LEU A 571 -11.75 -5.18 -16.19
C LEU A 571 -12.30 -6.43 -16.87
N ALA A 572 -11.66 -6.88 -17.94
CA ALA A 572 -11.93 -8.19 -18.54
C ALA A 572 -10.95 -9.24 -17.99
N SER A 573 -11.48 -10.43 -17.70
CA SER A 573 -10.71 -11.60 -17.27
C SER A 573 -11.06 -12.82 -18.08
N ALA A 574 -10.05 -13.62 -18.44
CA ALA A 574 -10.23 -14.93 -19.05
C ALA A 574 -9.59 -16.03 -18.19
N THR A 575 -10.18 -17.24 -18.23
CA THR A 575 -9.72 -18.39 -17.44
C THR A 575 -9.41 -19.62 -18.28
N ASN A 576 -8.62 -20.54 -17.73
CA ASN A 576 -8.36 -21.84 -18.33
C ASN A 576 -9.58 -22.79 -18.33
N GLN A 577 -10.67 -22.42 -17.64
CA GLN A 577 -11.96 -23.13 -17.71
C GLN A 577 -12.87 -22.50 -18.75
N ARG A 578 -12.29 -21.78 -19.71
CA ARG A 578 -12.96 -21.21 -20.86
C ARG A 578 -14.09 -20.23 -20.49
N GLU A 579 -13.88 -19.49 -19.39
CA GLU A 579 -14.74 -18.38 -18.98
C GLU A 579 -14.10 -17.05 -19.37
N THR A 580 -14.89 -16.16 -19.98
CA THR A 580 -14.52 -14.74 -20.17
C THR A 580 -15.57 -13.87 -19.49
N LYS A 581 -15.14 -13.01 -18.57
CA LYS A 581 -16.02 -12.17 -17.76
C LYS A 581 -15.53 -10.73 -17.73
N VAL A 582 -16.46 -9.79 -17.68
CA VAL A 582 -16.19 -8.36 -17.50
C VAL A 582 -16.75 -7.89 -16.16
N TRP A 583 -15.93 -7.15 -15.45
CA TRP A 583 -16.16 -6.68 -14.11
C TRP A 583 -16.10 -5.16 -14.06
N ASP A 584 -16.93 -4.57 -13.21
CA ASP A 584 -16.77 -3.18 -12.82
C ASP A 584 -15.76 -3.14 -11.66
N PRO A 585 -14.56 -2.58 -11.84
CA PRO A 585 -13.53 -2.53 -10.81
C PRO A 585 -13.91 -1.60 -9.63
N ALA A 586 -14.78 -0.61 -9.84
CA ALA A 586 -15.21 0.29 -8.76
C ALA A 586 -16.17 -0.43 -7.80
N THR A 587 -17.18 -1.10 -8.35
CA THR A 587 -18.22 -1.79 -7.54
C THR A 587 -17.89 -3.25 -7.23
N GLY A 588 -16.99 -3.86 -8.01
CA GLY A 588 -16.66 -5.28 -7.96
C GLY A 588 -17.73 -6.21 -8.54
N ARG A 589 -18.76 -5.66 -9.18
CA ARG A 589 -19.86 -6.46 -9.72
C ARG A 589 -19.52 -7.02 -11.10
N PHE A 590 -20.01 -8.22 -11.37
CA PHE A 590 -20.05 -8.79 -12.72
C PHE A 590 -20.95 -7.93 -13.62
N VAL A 591 -20.47 -7.60 -14.82
CA VAL A 591 -21.19 -6.77 -15.80
C VAL A 591 -21.78 -7.62 -16.89
N CYS A 592 -20.94 -8.37 -17.60
CA CYS A 592 -21.35 -9.21 -18.71
C CYS A 592 -20.29 -10.29 -19.04
N SER A 593 -20.70 -11.25 -19.85
CA SER A 593 -19.85 -12.23 -20.52
C SER A 593 -20.26 -12.27 -22.00
N PRO A 594 -19.40 -12.74 -22.91
CA PRO A 594 -19.79 -12.90 -24.31
C PRO A 594 -20.97 -13.89 -24.44
N ASP A 595 -21.93 -13.57 -25.31
CA ASP A 595 -23.02 -14.49 -25.62
C ASP A 595 -22.52 -15.65 -26.50
N GLY A 596 -22.67 -16.89 -26.03
CA GLY A 596 -22.29 -18.08 -26.78
C GLY A 596 -20.99 -18.75 -26.30
N GLU A 597 -20.29 -19.43 -27.22
CA GLU A 597 -19.29 -20.47 -26.98
C GLU A 597 -18.20 -20.16 -25.95
N SER A 598 -17.80 -21.22 -25.24
CA SER A 598 -16.75 -21.24 -24.23
C SER A 598 -15.39 -21.42 -24.91
N LEU A 599 -14.56 -20.38 -24.89
CA LEU A 599 -13.28 -20.31 -25.59
C LEU A 599 -12.08 -20.49 -24.66
N ASP A 600 -11.05 -21.20 -25.12
CA ASP A 600 -9.78 -21.32 -24.42
C ASP A 600 -8.88 -20.13 -24.78
N VAL A 601 -8.89 -19.09 -23.95
CA VAL A 601 -8.25 -17.81 -24.24
C VAL A 601 -6.77 -17.85 -23.85
N ILE A 602 -5.90 -17.60 -24.84
CA ILE A 602 -4.44 -17.51 -24.64
C ILE A 602 -3.99 -16.07 -24.41
N ASN A 603 -4.64 -15.10 -25.05
CA ASN A 603 -4.27 -13.69 -24.97
C ASN A 603 -5.50 -12.79 -25.19
N MET A 604 -5.50 -11.62 -24.57
CA MET A 604 -6.59 -10.66 -24.62
C MET A 604 -6.05 -9.25 -24.48
N CYS A 605 -6.48 -8.33 -25.35
CA CYS A 605 -6.10 -6.92 -25.24
C CYS A 605 -7.26 -5.98 -25.63
N ALA A 606 -7.29 -4.80 -25.02
CA ALA A 606 -8.29 -3.79 -25.31
C ALA A 606 -7.83 -2.82 -26.41
N LEU A 607 -8.77 -2.39 -27.23
CA LEU A 607 -8.60 -1.47 -28.35
C LEU A 607 -9.61 -0.33 -28.22
N GLN A 608 -9.14 0.87 -27.96
CA GLN A 608 -9.91 2.10 -27.98
C GLN A 608 -10.25 2.50 -29.42
N HIS A 609 -11.54 2.66 -29.70
CA HIS A 609 -12.06 3.15 -30.96
C HIS A 609 -13.09 4.26 -30.73
N GLY A 610 -12.65 5.52 -30.83
CA GLY A 610 -13.51 6.66 -30.47
C GLY A 610 -13.76 6.70 -28.97
N GLU A 611 -15.02 6.80 -28.54
CA GLU A 611 -15.40 6.78 -27.11
C GLU A 611 -15.56 5.36 -26.53
N ASP A 612 -15.68 4.34 -27.38
CA ASP A 612 -15.86 2.93 -27.00
C ASP A 612 -14.57 2.11 -27.13
N SER A 613 -14.46 1.03 -26.35
CA SER A 613 -13.40 0.01 -26.50
C SER A 613 -13.94 -1.31 -27.00
N HIS A 614 -13.17 -1.97 -27.86
CA HIS A 614 -13.35 -3.38 -28.23
C HIS A 614 -12.30 -4.24 -27.54
N LEU A 615 -12.63 -5.51 -27.31
CA LEU A 615 -11.74 -6.52 -26.77
C LEU A 615 -11.35 -7.48 -27.88
N ALA A 616 -10.05 -7.63 -28.13
CA ALA A 616 -9.51 -8.66 -29.00
C ALA A 616 -9.18 -9.90 -28.16
N ILE A 617 -9.61 -11.07 -28.62
CA ILE A 617 -9.46 -12.35 -27.94
C ILE A 617 -8.83 -13.35 -28.91
N ALA A 618 -7.65 -13.86 -28.56
CA ALA A 618 -6.99 -14.94 -29.28
C ALA A 618 -7.17 -16.26 -28.51
N THR A 619 -7.48 -17.35 -29.23
CA THR A 619 -7.74 -18.66 -28.63
C THR A 619 -6.61 -19.65 -28.86
N LEU A 620 -6.58 -20.73 -28.07
CA LEU A 620 -5.63 -21.83 -28.22
C LEU A 620 -5.73 -22.52 -29.58
N GLU A 621 -6.93 -22.52 -30.18
CA GLU A 621 -7.18 -23.02 -31.55
C GLU A 621 -6.72 -22.06 -32.65
N GLY A 622 -6.07 -20.94 -32.28
CA GLY A 622 -5.51 -19.97 -33.21
C GLY A 622 -6.55 -19.05 -33.84
N GLN A 623 -7.77 -18.98 -33.30
CA GLN A 623 -8.81 -18.08 -33.78
C GLN A 623 -8.68 -16.70 -33.12
N LEU A 624 -9.06 -15.65 -33.85
CA LEU A 624 -9.08 -14.27 -33.36
C LEU A 624 -10.50 -13.71 -33.43
N PHE A 625 -10.98 -13.18 -32.30
CA PHE A 625 -12.30 -12.58 -32.18
C PHE A 625 -12.22 -11.13 -31.70
N LEU A 626 -13.18 -10.31 -32.16
CA LEU A 626 -13.46 -8.99 -31.61
C LEU A 626 -14.82 -9.00 -30.90
N TRP A 627 -14.84 -8.45 -29.69
CA TRP A 627 -16.04 -8.34 -28.87
C TRP A 627 -16.19 -6.93 -28.30
N THR A 628 -17.39 -6.38 -28.36
CA THR A 628 -17.73 -5.18 -27.57
C THR A 628 -18.47 -5.68 -26.34
N PRO A 629 -17.98 -5.43 -25.12
CA PRO A 629 -18.53 -6.04 -23.91
C PRO A 629 -19.83 -5.38 -23.45
N ARG A 630 -20.88 -5.54 -24.25
CA ARG A 630 -22.25 -5.16 -23.96
C ARG A 630 -23.08 -6.44 -23.83
N ALA A 631 -24.01 -6.47 -22.87
CA ALA A 631 -24.88 -7.62 -22.69
C ALA A 631 -25.70 -7.87 -23.98
N GLY A 632 -25.75 -9.11 -24.48
CA GLY A 632 -26.42 -9.43 -25.73
C GLY A 632 -25.52 -9.43 -26.98
N GLU A 633 -24.25 -8.99 -26.88
CA GLU A 633 -23.30 -9.02 -28.00
C GLU A 633 -22.44 -10.28 -27.98
N GLY A 634 -22.40 -10.97 -29.12
CA GLY A 634 -21.57 -12.16 -29.35
C GLY A 634 -20.18 -11.83 -29.90
N LEU A 635 -19.32 -12.84 -29.91
CA LEU A 635 -17.97 -12.79 -30.47
C LEU A 635 -18.02 -12.69 -32.00
N ARG A 636 -17.21 -11.80 -32.58
CA ARG A 636 -17.09 -11.64 -34.04
C ARG A 636 -15.73 -12.17 -34.52
N PRO A 637 -15.66 -13.25 -35.31
CA PRO A 637 -14.39 -13.73 -35.84
C PRO A 637 -13.79 -12.70 -36.79
N VAL A 638 -12.46 -12.52 -36.75
CA VAL A 638 -11.76 -11.58 -37.63
C VAL A 638 -11.46 -12.24 -38.97
N ASP A 639 -11.93 -11.64 -40.05
CA ASP A 639 -11.71 -12.16 -41.40
C ASP A 639 -10.24 -12.08 -41.80
N GLY A 640 -9.68 -13.21 -42.26
CA GLY A 640 -8.35 -13.29 -42.85
C GLY A 640 -7.22 -13.62 -41.88
N VAL A 641 -7.53 -13.98 -40.62
CA VAL A 641 -6.54 -14.45 -39.64
C VAL A 641 -6.71 -15.96 -39.45
N ARG A 642 -5.64 -16.71 -39.70
CA ARG A 642 -5.53 -18.14 -39.41
C ARG A 642 -4.35 -18.30 -38.49
N TRP A 643 -4.58 -18.81 -37.29
CA TRP A 643 -3.53 -19.03 -36.28
C TRP A 643 -2.89 -17.76 -35.70
N ALA A 644 -3.63 -17.05 -34.84
CA ALA A 644 -3.09 -15.92 -34.08
C ALA A 644 -2.11 -16.40 -32.98
N GLU A 645 -0.83 -16.04 -33.09
CA GLU A 645 0.23 -16.42 -32.15
C GLU A 645 0.40 -15.37 -31.04
N ALA A 646 0.52 -14.10 -31.44
CA ALA A 646 0.72 -12.97 -30.53
C ALA A 646 0.01 -11.73 -31.06
N MET A 647 -0.45 -10.86 -30.16
CA MET A 647 -1.12 -9.63 -30.53
C MET A 647 -0.88 -8.50 -29.55
N CYS A 648 -0.91 -7.26 -30.05
CA CYS A 648 -0.86 -6.05 -29.24
C CYS A 648 -1.63 -4.90 -29.91
N PRO A 649 -2.16 -3.96 -29.12
CA PRO A 649 -2.64 -2.70 -29.67
C PRO A 649 -1.47 -1.87 -30.20
N VAL A 650 -1.64 -1.21 -31.35
CA VAL A 650 -0.66 -0.29 -31.93
C VAL A 650 -1.31 1.02 -32.34
N ASN A 651 -0.64 2.14 -32.13
CA ASN A 651 -1.06 3.42 -32.68
C ASN A 651 -0.44 3.62 -34.06
N PHE A 652 -1.26 3.59 -35.10
CA PHE A 652 -0.81 3.74 -36.47
C PHE A 652 -1.68 4.78 -37.19
N ASN A 653 -1.06 5.83 -37.75
CA ASN A 653 -1.76 6.98 -38.36
C ASN A 653 -2.82 7.63 -37.45
N ASP A 654 -2.44 7.94 -36.20
CA ASP A 654 -3.31 8.57 -35.20
C ASP A 654 -4.60 7.78 -34.87
N ARG A 655 -4.59 6.47 -35.11
CA ARG A 655 -5.68 5.55 -34.73
C ARG A 655 -5.11 4.31 -34.05
N GLN A 656 -5.79 3.84 -33.02
CA GLN A 656 -5.45 2.56 -32.42
C GLN A 656 -5.99 1.42 -33.30
N GLN A 657 -5.11 0.50 -33.63
CA GLN A 657 -5.37 -0.69 -34.46
C GLN A 657 -4.83 -1.91 -33.73
N LEU A 658 -5.24 -3.09 -34.17
CA LEU A 658 -4.73 -4.34 -33.62
C LEU A 658 -3.62 -4.86 -34.54
N LEU A 659 -2.45 -5.12 -33.97
CA LEU A 659 -1.39 -5.87 -34.63
C LEU A 659 -1.47 -7.32 -34.15
N CYS A 660 -1.51 -8.26 -35.11
CA CYS A 660 -1.55 -9.69 -34.86
C CYS A 660 -0.46 -10.37 -35.67
N ILE A 661 0.35 -11.18 -35.03
CA ILE A 661 1.30 -12.08 -35.70
C ILE A 661 0.57 -13.41 -35.91
N ALA A 662 0.53 -13.86 -37.16
CA ALA A 662 -0.12 -15.11 -37.55
C ALA A 662 0.63 -15.75 -38.71
N GLU A 663 0.99 -17.02 -38.59
CA GLU A 663 1.74 -17.77 -39.62
C GLU A 663 3.04 -17.05 -40.04
N HIS A 664 3.79 -16.53 -39.06
CA HIS A 664 4.99 -15.68 -39.25
C HIS A 664 4.76 -14.36 -40.04
N ALA A 665 3.51 -13.98 -40.31
CA ALA A 665 3.17 -12.70 -40.93
C ALA A 665 2.65 -11.69 -39.91
N CYS A 666 3.01 -10.42 -40.08
CA CYS A 666 2.56 -9.33 -39.23
C CYS A 666 1.33 -8.64 -39.85
N LEU A 667 0.15 -8.86 -39.28
CA LEU A 667 -1.14 -8.38 -39.78
C LEU A 667 -1.61 -7.16 -38.99
N LEU A 668 -2.09 -6.14 -39.70
CA LEU A 668 -2.71 -4.96 -39.11
C LEU A 668 -4.22 -5.01 -39.36
N ILE A 669 -4.99 -4.94 -38.28
CA ILE A 669 -6.43 -5.16 -38.27
C ILE A 669 -7.13 -3.87 -37.82
N ASP A 670 -8.17 -3.49 -38.57
CA ASP A 670 -9.03 -2.37 -38.22
C ASP A 670 -10.20 -2.88 -37.37
N PRO A 671 -10.27 -2.55 -36.07
CA PRO A 671 -11.28 -3.11 -35.19
C PRO A 671 -12.72 -2.71 -35.58
N ALA A 672 -12.90 -1.54 -36.21
CA ALA A 672 -14.22 -1.08 -36.65
C ALA A 672 -14.73 -1.84 -37.87
N LYS A 673 -13.82 -2.31 -38.73
CA LYS A 673 -14.17 -3.07 -39.94
C LYS A 673 -14.12 -4.57 -39.75
N ASN A 674 -13.60 -5.04 -38.62
CA ASN A 674 -13.41 -6.45 -38.28
C ASN A 674 -12.67 -7.24 -39.38
N LYS A 675 -11.59 -6.66 -39.94
CA LYS A 675 -10.81 -7.30 -41.02
C LYS A 675 -9.35 -6.87 -41.03
N VAL A 676 -8.51 -7.72 -41.60
CA VAL A 676 -7.13 -7.37 -41.96
C VAL A 676 -7.15 -6.26 -43.01
N ILE A 677 -6.46 -5.15 -42.73
CA ILE A 677 -6.35 -4.01 -43.64
C ILE A 677 -4.98 -3.90 -44.30
N ARG A 678 -3.94 -4.49 -43.70
CA ARG A 678 -2.57 -4.47 -44.21
C ARG A 678 -1.80 -5.68 -43.68
N VAL A 679 -1.00 -6.29 -44.55
CA VAL A 679 0.10 -7.18 -44.16
C VAL A 679 1.37 -6.33 -44.17
N LEU A 680 2.08 -6.31 -43.06
CA LEU A 680 3.31 -5.53 -42.90
C LEU A 680 4.49 -6.35 -43.43
N ASP A 681 5.43 -5.67 -44.07
CA ASP A 681 6.63 -6.27 -44.66
C ASP A 681 7.70 -6.47 -43.57
N VAL A 682 7.36 -7.25 -42.55
CA VAL A 682 8.22 -7.60 -41.42
C VAL A 682 8.55 -9.08 -41.52
N GLU A 683 9.83 -9.39 -41.65
CA GLU A 683 10.31 -10.77 -41.80
C GLU A 683 10.52 -11.40 -40.41
N ILE A 684 9.51 -12.14 -39.92
CA ILE A 684 9.57 -12.82 -38.63
C ILE A 684 10.38 -14.11 -38.79
N SER A 685 11.51 -14.21 -38.10
CA SER A 685 12.50 -15.28 -38.34
C SER A 685 12.23 -16.60 -37.60
N GLY A 686 11.18 -16.68 -36.77
CA GLY A 686 10.88 -17.85 -35.95
C GLY A 686 9.52 -17.80 -35.25
N GLU A 687 9.29 -18.74 -34.32
CA GLU A 687 8.10 -18.77 -33.48
C GLU A 687 8.10 -17.63 -32.46
N VAL A 688 6.97 -16.95 -32.32
CA VAL A 688 6.82 -15.76 -31.48
C VAL A 688 6.10 -16.09 -30.18
N ASN A 689 6.65 -15.61 -29.06
CA ASN A 689 6.03 -15.74 -27.74
C ASN A 689 5.29 -14.47 -27.30
N ALA A 690 5.84 -13.29 -27.59
CA ALA A 690 5.28 -12.03 -27.15
C ALA A 690 5.57 -10.89 -28.13
N VAL A 691 4.68 -9.91 -28.16
CA VAL A 691 4.82 -8.70 -28.97
C VAL A 691 4.37 -7.49 -28.15
N CYS A 692 5.04 -6.35 -28.34
CA CYS A 692 4.71 -5.10 -27.68
C CYS A 692 4.91 -3.91 -28.63
N ASP A 693 4.05 -2.90 -28.52
CA ASP A 693 4.25 -1.63 -29.18
C ASP A 693 5.21 -0.73 -28.39
N LEU A 694 5.95 0.10 -29.10
CA LEU A 694 6.85 1.09 -28.49
C LEU A 694 7.11 2.25 -29.43
N GLN A 695 7.55 3.37 -28.88
CA GLN A 695 7.84 4.59 -29.64
C GLN A 695 9.31 4.97 -29.52
N ILE A 696 10.06 4.90 -30.63
CA ILE A 696 11.47 5.33 -30.68
C ILE A 696 11.55 6.68 -31.39
N GLY A 697 11.63 7.75 -30.60
CA GLY A 697 11.60 9.12 -31.11
C GLY A 697 10.27 9.42 -31.82
N ARG A 698 10.31 9.61 -33.14
CA ARG A 698 9.10 9.82 -33.98
C ARG A 698 8.61 8.56 -34.70
N ARG A 699 9.28 7.43 -34.53
CA ARG A 699 8.95 6.17 -35.21
C ARG A 699 8.11 5.29 -34.30
N GLN A 700 6.99 4.83 -34.82
CA GLN A 700 6.23 3.75 -34.19
C GLN A 700 6.91 2.42 -34.54
N CYS A 701 7.24 1.65 -33.51
CA CYS A 701 7.94 0.39 -33.63
C CYS A 701 7.15 -0.75 -32.97
N ILE A 702 7.55 -1.97 -33.26
CA ILE A 702 7.14 -3.18 -32.53
C ILE A 702 8.37 -3.93 -32.04
N ALA A 703 8.29 -4.48 -30.84
CA ALA A 703 9.26 -5.44 -30.33
C ALA A 703 8.64 -6.84 -30.39
N VAL A 704 9.38 -7.78 -30.96
CA VAL A 704 8.99 -9.19 -31.12
C VAL A 704 9.95 -10.06 -30.32
N ALA A 705 9.41 -10.88 -29.43
CA ALA A 705 10.16 -11.86 -28.65
C ALA A 705 9.96 -13.26 -29.22
N TYR A 706 11.07 -13.96 -29.48
CA TYR A 706 11.08 -15.30 -30.03
C TYR A 706 11.23 -16.37 -28.95
N VAL A 707 10.85 -17.62 -29.30
CA VAL A 707 10.98 -18.79 -28.41
C VAL A 707 12.44 -19.06 -27.99
N ASP A 708 13.43 -18.66 -28.80
CA ASP A 708 14.85 -18.84 -28.50
C ASP A 708 15.43 -17.79 -27.52
N GLY A 709 14.58 -16.90 -27.00
CA GLY A 709 14.93 -15.86 -26.05
C GLY A 709 15.45 -14.55 -26.67
N SER A 710 15.58 -14.48 -28.00
CA SER A 710 15.97 -13.24 -28.68
C SER A 710 14.80 -12.26 -28.80
N VAL A 711 15.10 -10.96 -28.83
CA VAL A 711 14.11 -9.90 -29.04
C VAL A 711 14.59 -8.95 -30.14
N GLU A 712 13.70 -8.64 -31.08
CA GLU A 712 14.00 -7.78 -32.22
C GLU A 712 12.99 -6.64 -32.33
N VAL A 713 13.48 -5.45 -32.68
CA VAL A 713 12.66 -4.25 -32.83
C VAL A 713 12.57 -3.85 -34.30
N PHE A 714 11.35 -3.67 -34.80
CA PHE A 714 11.05 -3.30 -36.18
C PHE A 714 10.35 -1.94 -36.27
N ASP A 715 10.66 -1.16 -37.31
CA ASP A 715 9.88 0.02 -37.67
C ASP A 715 8.60 -0.39 -38.43
N LEU A 716 7.44 0.08 -37.96
CA LEU A 716 6.14 -0.33 -38.53
C LEU A 716 5.87 0.24 -39.93
N ASN A 717 6.53 1.33 -40.31
CA ASN A 717 6.32 1.95 -41.63
C ASN A 717 7.17 1.29 -42.70
N SER A 718 8.46 1.08 -42.42
CA SER A 718 9.42 0.49 -43.36
C SER A 718 9.49 -1.03 -43.28
N GLY A 719 9.07 -1.65 -42.18
CA GLY A 719 9.21 -3.09 -41.93
C GLY A 719 10.65 -3.53 -41.60
N THR A 720 11.59 -2.58 -41.60
CA THR A 720 13.01 -2.88 -41.39
C THR A 720 13.31 -3.14 -39.93
N SER A 721 14.10 -4.18 -39.67
CA SER A 721 14.73 -4.40 -38.36
C SER A 721 15.63 -3.21 -38.01
N MET A 722 15.42 -2.70 -36.81
CA MET A 722 16.08 -1.50 -36.28
C MET A 722 17.17 -1.88 -35.28
N THR A 723 16.91 -2.88 -34.43
CA THR A 723 17.79 -3.23 -33.32
C THR A 723 17.54 -4.68 -32.91
N PHE A 724 18.64 -5.42 -32.74
CA PHE A 724 18.63 -6.78 -32.22
C PHE A 724 19.11 -6.78 -30.77
N LEU A 725 18.35 -7.43 -29.88
CA LEU A 725 18.60 -7.50 -28.45
C LEU A 725 19.01 -8.93 -28.09
N ASP A 726 20.29 -9.27 -28.29
CA ASP A 726 20.82 -10.59 -27.93
C ASP A 726 21.23 -10.66 -26.45
N ARG A 727 20.92 -11.78 -25.79
CA ARG A 727 21.41 -12.12 -24.43
C ARG A 727 22.73 -12.87 -24.44
N ARG A 728 23.14 -13.45 -25.58
CA ARG A 728 24.29 -14.38 -25.67
C ARG A 728 25.66 -13.74 -25.41
N GLU A 729 25.78 -12.41 -25.45
CA GLU A 729 27.08 -11.75 -25.22
C GLU A 729 27.58 -11.86 -23.76
N HIS A 730 26.77 -12.30 -22.78
CA HIS A 730 27.16 -12.25 -21.36
C HIS A 730 27.02 -13.56 -20.57
N PHE A 731 26.49 -14.65 -21.14
CA PHE A 731 26.37 -15.95 -20.45
C PHE A 731 26.97 -17.08 -21.30
N VAL A 732 27.87 -17.84 -20.68
CA VAL A 732 28.57 -18.98 -21.28
C VAL A 732 27.77 -20.26 -20.96
N GLU A 733 27.36 -20.98 -22.01
CA GLU A 733 26.97 -22.41 -22.05
C GLU A 733 25.54 -22.89 -21.68
N GLU A 734 24.55 -22.07 -21.31
CA GLU A 734 23.14 -22.53 -21.15
C GLU A 734 22.22 -22.05 -22.30
N MET A 735 21.29 -22.91 -22.74
CA MET A 735 20.21 -22.53 -23.68
C MET A 735 19.43 -21.34 -23.07
N ALA A 736 19.27 -20.25 -23.82
CA ALA A 736 18.55 -19.08 -23.34
C ALA A 736 17.05 -19.39 -23.18
N ASP A 737 16.49 -19.14 -22.00
CA ASP A 737 15.06 -19.35 -21.74
C ASP A 737 14.16 -18.37 -22.50
N PRO A 738 12.97 -18.83 -22.95
CA PRO A 738 12.05 -18.03 -23.74
C PRO A 738 11.57 -16.77 -23.00
N VAL A 739 11.51 -15.64 -23.72
CA VAL A 739 10.87 -14.42 -23.20
C VAL A 739 9.35 -14.59 -23.24
N ARG A 740 8.71 -14.68 -22.08
CA ARG A 740 7.27 -15.00 -21.95
C ARG A 740 6.35 -13.78 -22.09
N GLY A 741 6.89 -12.57 -22.00
CA GLY A 741 6.12 -11.33 -22.06
C GLY A 741 7.02 -10.12 -22.29
N LEU A 742 6.48 -9.12 -22.97
CA LEU A 742 7.15 -7.85 -23.26
C LEU A 742 6.28 -6.67 -22.83
N CYS A 743 6.93 -5.59 -22.41
CA CYS A 743 6.27 -4.33 -22.11
C CYS A 743 7.21 -3.14 -22.35
N SER A 744 6.69 -2.07 -22.94
CA SER A 744 7.39 -0.80 -23.10
C SER A 744 7.03 0.19 -21.97
N ALA A 745 8.01 1.03 -21.62
CA ALA A 745 7.83 2.11 -20.66
C ALA A 745 8.65 3.33 -21.08
N GLN A 746 7.97 4.46 -21.26
CA GLN A 746 8.61 5.72 -21.63
C GLN A 746 8.89 6.59 -20.39
N ILE A 747 10.15 6.99 -20.19
CA ILE A 747 10.55 7.94 -19.14
C ILE A 747 11.33 9.09 -19.76
N GLY A 748 10.74 10.29 -19.73
CA GLY A 748 11.28 11.45 -20.44
C GLY A 748 11.32 11.17 -21.94
N GLU A 749 12.48 11.35 -22.57
CA GLU A 749 12.69 11.04 -23.99
C GLU A 749 13.18 9.59 -24.23
N ARG A 750 13.40 8.81 -23.16
CA ARG A 750 14.00 7.48 -23.24
C ARG A 750 12.95 6.38 -23.19
N GLU A 751 13.05 5.46 -24.14
CA GLU A 751 12.18 4.30 -24.24
C GLU A 751 12.87 3.06 -23.65
N PHE A 752 12.24 2.45 -22.65
CA PHE A 752 12.69 1.21 -22.03
C PHE A 752 11.84 0.05 -22.52
N LEU A 753 12.49 -1.07 -22.82
CA LEU A 753 11.82 -2.33 -23.10
C LEU A 753 12.09 -3.30 -21.94
N ALA A 754 11.03 -3.89 -21.41
CA ALA A 754 11.09 -4.92 -20.38
C ALA A 754 10.68 -6.27 -20.96
N GLY A 755 11.40 -7.32 -20.59
CA GLY A 755 11.12 -8.70 -21.02
C GLY A 755 11.31 -9.68 -19.89
N VAL A 756 10.33 -10.55 -19.70
CA VAL A 756 10.28 -11.53 -18.61
C VAL A 756 10.76 -12.90 -19.07
N HIS A 757 11.60 -13.55 -18.28
CA HIS A 757 12.15 -14.90 -18.50
C HIS A 757 12.44 -15.52 -17.13
N ASP A 758 12.04 -16.76 -16.92
CA ASP A 758 12.10 -17.45 -15.62
C ASP A 758 11.71 -16.54 -14.46
N SER A 759 12.51 -16.48 -13.40
CA SER A 759 12.32 -15.63 -12.22
C SER A 759 12.81 -14.18 -12.38
N ARG A 760 13.14 -13.73 -13.59
CA ARG A 760 13.87 -12.48 -13.83
C ARG A 760 13.19 -11.60 -14.90
N ILE A 761 13.58 -10.33 -14.89
CA ILE A 761 13.12 -9.34 -15.87
C ILE A 761 14.33 -8.60 -16.41
N SER A 762 14.54 -8.60 -17.72
CA SER A 762 15.61 -7.83 -18.35
C SER A 762 15.06 -6.50 -18.86
N ILE A 763 15.82 -5.43 -18.66
CA ILE A 763 15.48 -4.07 -19.08
C ILE A 763 16.52 -3.60 -20.09
N TRP A 764 16.07 -3.28 -21.29
CA TRP A 764 16.88 -2.76 -22.38
C TRP A 764 16.55 -1.30 -22.65
N ASP A 765 17.55 -0.57 -23.14
CA ASP A 765 17.33 0.66 -23.85
C ASP A 765 16.88 0.33 -25.27
N ALA A 766 15.65 0.67 -25.63
CA ALA A 766 15.07 0.25 -26.90
C ALA A 766 15.73 0.91 -28.12
N THR A 767 16.43 2.04 -27.94
CA THR A 767 17.07 2.79 -29.03
C THR A 767 18.46 2.26 -29.36
N SER A 768 19.24 1.92 -28.33
CA SER A 768 20.62 1.43 -28.47
C SER A 768 20.73 -0.09 -28.46
N GLY A 769 19.69 -0.77 -27.99
CA GLY A 769 19.64 -2.21 -27.78
C GLY A 769 20.47 -2.74 -26.62
N LYS A 770 21.09 -1.85 -25.85
CA LYS A 770 21.93 -2.23 -24.73
C LYS A 770 21.07 -2.76 -23.57
N LEU A 771 21.41 -3.94 -23.06
CA LEU A 771 20.90 -4.42 -21.77
C LEU A 771 21.37 -3.46 -20.66
N LEU A 772 20.43 -2.78 -20.02
CA LEU A 772 20.71 -1.84 -18.95
C LEU A 772 20.86 -2.54 -17.61
N ARG A 773 19.96 -3.51 -17.33
CA ARG A 773 19.92 -4.25 -16.06
C ARG A 773 19.03 -5.48 -16.16
N THR A 774 19.23 -6.40 -15.22
CA THR A 774 18.32 -7.52 -14.96
C THR A 774 17.78 -7.38 -13.54
N LEU A 775 16.47 -7.29 -13.42
CA LEU A 775 15.73 -7.26 -12.16
C LEU A 775 15.58 -8.69 -11.65
N THR A 776 15.91 -8.87 -10.37
CA THR A 776 15.88 -10.16 -9.69
C THR A 776 15.17 -9.96 -8.36
N GLY A 777 14.10 -10.71 -8.12
CA GLY A 777 13.35 -10.64 -6.88
C GLY A 777 12.24 -11.69 -6.80
N HIS A 778 11.62 -12.05 -7.92
CA HIS A 778 10.73 -13.21 -7.94
C HIS A 778 11.50 -14.50 -7.64
N THR A 779 10.86 -15.42 -6.93
CA THR A 779 11.45 -16.72 -6.54
C THR A 779 11.04 -17.86 -7.47
N GLN A 780 10.09 -17.61 -8.37
CA GLN A 780 9.62 -18.52 -9.41
C GLN A 780 9.32 -17.76 -10.70
N ASP A 781 8.87 -18.46 -11.73
CA ASP A 781 8.61 -17.92 -13.06
C ASP A 781 7.72 -16.67 -13.06
N VAL A 782 8.13 -15.65 -13.81
CA VAL A 782 7.41 -14.42 -14.09
C VAL A 782 6.58 -14.65 -15.35
N LEU A 783 5.28 -14.43 -15.24
CA LEU A 783 4.31 -14.78 -16.28
C LEU A 783 3.84 -13.58 -17.09
N SER A 784 3.82 -12.39 -16.49
CA SER A 784 3.33 -11.18 -17.16
C SER A 784 4.05 -9.94 -16.63
N VAL A 785 4.12 -8.91 -17.48
CA VAL A 785 4.65 -7.58 -17.15
C VAL A 785 3.80 -6.51 -17.79
N CYS A 786 3.54 -5.40 -17.09
CA CYS A 786 2.88 -4.22 -17.64
C CYS A 786 3.49 -2.93 -17.09
N SER A 787 3.32 -1.82 -17.82
CA SER A 787 3.73 -0.50 -17.37
C SER A 787 2.56 0.21 -16.72
N LEU A 788 2.87 1.03 -15.71
CA LEU A 788 1.89 1.80 -14.97
C LEU A 788 2.44 3.17 -14.60
N ARG A 789 1.54 4.11 -14.31
CA ARG A 789 1.91 5.44 -13.85
C ARG A 789 1.35 5.69 -12.46
N VAL A 790 2.23 5.91 -11.49
CA VAL A 790 1.89 6.22 -10.10
C VAL A 790 2.29 7.67 -9.83
N GLY A 791 1.30 8.57 -9.82
CA GLY A 791 1.56 10.01 -9.80
C GLY A 791 2.39 10.45 -11.02
N LEU A 792 3.55 11.05 -10.78
CA LEU A 792 4.47 11.48 -11.85
C LEU A 792 5.45 10.37 -12.32
N ARG A 793 5.47 9.21 -11.66
CA ARG A 793 6.45 8.14 -11.92
C ARG A 793 5.87 7.07 -12.84
N VAL A 794 6.70 6.58 -13.76
CA VAL A 794 6.41 5.39 -14.56
C VAL A 794 7.12 4.21 -13.92
N MET A 795 6.37 3.13 -13.68
CA MET A 795 6.85 1.90 -13.07
C MET A 795 6.52 0.70 -13.97
N LEU A 796 7.09 -0.45 -13.64
CA LEU A 796 6.71 -1.74 -14.20
C LEU A 796 6.08 -2.59 -13.10
N ALA A 797 5.03 -3.33 -13.42
CA ALA A 797 4.48 -4.39 -12.57
C ALA A 797 4.74 -5.75 -13.21
N SER A 798 5.11 -6.75 -12.42
CA SER A 798 5.26 -8.13 -12.87
C SER A 798 4.48 -9.09 -11.99
N SER A 799 3.96 -10.15 -12.59
CA SER A 799 3.27 -11.23 -11.88
C SER A 799 4.04 -12.54 -11.97
N SER A 800 3.99 -13.38 -10.94
CA SER A 800 4.76 -14.62 -10.89
C SER A 800 4.00 -15.78 -10.24
N VAL A 801 4.46 -17.00 -10.54
CA VAL A 801 4.04 -18.24 -9.88
C VAL A 801 4.35 -18.21 -8.38
N ASP A 802 5.25 -17.34 -7.91
CA ASP A 802 5.57 -17.14 -6.49
C ASP A 802 4.45 -16.45 -5.66
N ASN A 803 3.21 -16.44 -6.16
CA ASN A 803 2.03 -15.85 -5.54
C ASN A 803 2.11 -14.33 -5.31
N SER A 804 3.03 -13.63 -5.98
CA SER A 804 3.23 -12.19 -5.81
C SER A 804 3.14 -11.39 -7.10
N VAL A 805 2.82 -10.10 -6.94
CA VAL A 805 3.04 -9.07 -7.95
C VAL A 805 4.09 -8.10 -7.42
N ARG A 806 5.07 -7.71 -8.24
CA ARG A 806 6.14 -6.79 -7.83
C ARG A 806 6.18 -5.56 -8.70
N LEU A 807 6.52 -4.42 -8.09
CA LEU A 807 6.70 -3.15 -8.77
C LEU A 807 8.16 -2.75 -8.82
N TRP A 808 8.55 -2.23 -9.98
CA TRP A 808 9.92 -1.89 -10.30
C TRP A 808 9.99 -0.48 -10.84
N ASP A 809 10.99 0.28 -10.42
CA ASP A 809 11.39 1.50 -11.11
C ASP A 809 12.39 1.13 -12.22
N PRO A 810 12.03 1.25 -13.51
CA PRO A 810 12.93 0.91 -14.60
C PRO A 810 14.12 1.87 -14.73
N SER A 811 14.02 3.10 -14.18
CA SER A 811 15.07 4.13 -14.20
C SER A 811 16.04 4.07 -13.02
N SER A 812 15.71 3.32 -11.97
CA SER A 812 16.52 3.24 -10.75
C SER A 812 17.94 2.75 -11.05
N SER A 813 18.92 3.59 -10.67
CA SER A 813 20.35 3.36 -10.87
C SER A 813 20.96 2.48 -9.78
N ASN A 814 20.16 1.71 -9.03
CA ASN A 814 20.67 0.68 -8.12
C ASN A 814 21.24 -0.50 -8.93
N ALA A 815 22.26 -0.21 -9.75
CA ALA A 815 23.25 -1.17 -10.16
C ALA A 815 24.00 -1.54 -8.88
N GLY A 816 23.69 -2.72 -8.34
CA GLY A 816 24.37 -3.24 -7.16
C GLY A 816 25.87 -3.23 -7.42
N HIS A 817 26.60 -2.27 -6.85
CA HIS A 817 28.05 -2.31 -6.78
C HIS A 817 28.43 -3.63 -6.12
N ALA A 818 29.15 -4.48 -6.87
CA ALA A 818 29.65 -5.76 -6.43
C ALA A 818 30.79 -5.53 -5.43
N LEU A 819 30.47 -5.49 -4.15
CA LEU A 819 31.43 -5.40 -3.05
C LEU A 819 30.88 -6.16 -1.83
N ASP A 820 30.92 -7.51 -1.92
CA ASP A 820 31.31 -8.49 -0.89
C ASP A 820 31.09 -9.92 -1.47
N ASP A 821 32.09 -10.81 -1.40
CA ASP A 821 32.14 -12.06 -2.20
C ASP A 821 31.14 -13.16 -1.80
N LEU A 822 30.37 -12.97 -0.72
CA LEU A 822 29.32 -13.91 -0.27
C LEU A 822 27.88 -13.39 -0.50
N ARG A 823 27.68 -12.55 -1.52
CA ARG A 823 26.32 -12.28 -2.07
C ARG A 823 25.74 -13.47 -2.84
N ASN A 824 26.18 -14.69 -2.56
CA ASN A 824 25.73 -15.93 -3.20
C ASN A 824 24.79 -16.68 -2.25
N VAL A 825 23.93 -17.52 -2.81
CA VAL A 825 22.96 -18.35 -2.09
C VAL A 825 23.64 -19.07 -0.93
N VAL A 826 23.33 -18.66 0.31
CA VAL A 826 23.83 -19.31 1.51
C VAL A 826 22.91 -20.50 1.78
N GLN A 827 23.47 -21.70 1.68
CA GLN A 827 22.70 -22.94 1.86
C GLN A 827 22.68 -23.37 3.33
N THR A 828 23.75 -23.10 4.07
CA THR A 828 23.92 -23.63 5.42
C THR A 828 24.75 -22.70 6.29
N ILE A 829 24.37 -22.62 7.56
CA ILE A 829 25.11 -21.93 8.61
C ILE A 829 25.24 -22.86 9.81
N ALA A 830 26.42 -22.91 10.42
CA ALA A 830 26.63 -23.62 11.68
C ALA A 830 27.32 -22.71 12.73
N PRO A 831 26.83 -22.66 13.97
CA PRO A 831 27.47 -21.89 15.03
C PRO A 831 28.75 -22.59 15.51
N MET A 832 29.77 -21.79 15.88
CA MET A 832 31.02 -22.34 16.39
C MET A 832 31.81 -21.32 17.24
N LYS A 833 32.90 -21.76 17.88
CA LYS A 833 33.89 -20.85 18.47
C LYS A 833 35.17 -20.87 17.65
N PHE A 834 35.62 -19.69 17.19
CA PHE A 834 36.90 -19.53 16.51
C PHE A 834 37.86 -18.75 17.39
N LYS A 835 38.97 -19.38 17.81
CA LYS A 835 39.94 -18.79 18.77
C LYS A 835 39.24 -18.21 20.01
N SER A 836 38.32 -18.99 20.59
CA SER A 836 37.51 -18.63 21.77
C SER A 836 36.50 -17.48 21.58
N ARG A 837 36.30 -17.00 20.35
CA ARG A 837 35.28 -15.97 20.02
C ARG A 837 34.09 -16.60 19.31
N ASP A 838 32.90 -16.03 19.52
CA ASP A 838 31.70 -16.40 18.78
C ASP A 838 31.88 -16.18 17.28
N ALA A 839 31.68 -17.26 16.53
CA ALA A 839 31.84 -17.29 15.08
C ALA A 839 30.76 -18.18 14.46
N LEU A 840 30.62 -18.07 13.15
CA LEU A 840 29.74 -18.93 12.36
C LEU A 840 30.48 -19.45 11.14
N LEU A 841 30.20 -20.69 10.79
CA LEU A 841 30.56 -21.29 9.52
C LEU A 841 29.43 -21.01 8.54
N ALA A 842 29.72 -20.47 7.36
CA ALA A 842 28.75 -20.25 6.30
C ALA A 842 29.21 -20.96 5.02
N GLY A 843 28.33 -21.80 4.46
CA GLY A 843 28.54 -22.51 3.20
C GLY A 843 27.60 -22.00 2.12
N THR A 844 28.12 -21.77 0.92
CA THR A 844 27.34 -21.32 -0.23
C THR A 844 27.04 -22.43 -1.23
N TYR A 845 26.05 -22.17 -2.07
CA TYR A 845 25.77 -22.99 -3.25
C TYR A 845 26.95 -23.10 -4.21
N SER A 846 27.85 -22.11 -4.25
CA SER A 846 29.07 -22.16 -5.08
C SER A 846 30.17 -23.05 -4.50
N GLY A 847 29.99 -23.59 -3.28
CA GLY A 847 30.94 -24.47 -2.61
C GLY A 847 31.93 -23.73 -1.72
N GLU A 848 31.82 -22.41 -1.60
CA GLU A 848 32.70 -21.64 -0.74
C GLU A 848 32.28 -21.76 0.73
N VAL A 849 33.26 -21.99 1.60
CA VAL A 849 33.04 -22.08 3.04
C VAL A 849 33.93 -21.09 3.78
N ARG A 850 33.29 -20.25 4.63
CA ARG A 850 33.98 -19.22 5.41
C ARG A 850 33.57 -19.24 6.88
N VAL A 851 34.51 -18.87 7.73
CA VAL A 851 34.30 -18.55 9.15
C VAL A 851 34.09 -17.05 9.26
N ARG A 852 32.98 -16.61 9.86
CA ARG A 852 32.61 -15.19 9.98
C ARG A 852 32.38 -14.79 11.44
N ALA A 853 32.64 -13.53 11.74
CA ALA A 853 32.35 -12.93 13.03
C ALA A 853 30.85 -12.68 13.17
N VAL A 854 30.27 -13.13 14.27
CA VAL A 854 28.81 -13.09 14.48
C VAL A 854 28.28 -11.66 14.63
N THR A 855 29.03 -10.78 15.28
CA THR A 855 28.58 -9.41 15.59
C THR A 855 28.78 -8.40 14.45
N SER A 856 29.70 -8.67 13.52
CA SER A 856 30.04 -7.72 12.43
C SER A 856 29.87 -8.31 11.03
N GLY A 857 29.61 -9.61 10.92
CA GLY A 857 29.55 -10.31 9.64
C GLY A 857 30.89 -10.43 8.93
N ARG A 858 31.99 -9.85 9.44
CA ARG A 858 33.28 -9.87 8.76
C ARG A 858 33.82 -11.29 8.64
N THR A 859 34.38 -11.63 7.48
CA THR A 859 35.11 -12.89 7.29
C THR A 859 36.33 -12.92 8.21
N LEU A 860 36.39 -13.93 9.09
CA LEU A 860 37.54 -14.19 9.97
C LEU A 860 38.56 -15.10 9.29
N LYS A 861 38.08 -16.09 8.53
CA LYS A 861 38.91 -17.04 7.79
C LYS A 861 38.14 -17.65 6.62
N SER A 862 38.77 -17.78 5.46
CA SER A 862 38.26 -18.62 4.36
C SER A 862 38.83 -20.02 4.51
N LEU A 863 37.97 -21.04 4.47
CA LEU A 863 38.38 -22.45 4.46
C LEU A 863 38.59 -22.97 3.04
N GLY A 864 38.18 -22.21 2.03
CA GLY A 864 38.31 -22.55 0.62
C GLY A 864 37.00 -23.06 0.01
N ARG A 865 37.13 -23.67 -1.17
CA ARG A 865 36.02 -24.21 -1.94
C ARG A 865 35.98 -25.74 -1.82
N PHE A 866 34.82 -26.29 -1.53
CA PHE A 866 34.58 -27.73 -1.35
C PHE A 866 33.53 -28.20 -2.35
N GLY A 867 33.92 -29.15 -3.21
CA GLY A 867 33.06 -29.65 -4.28
C GLY A 867 32.59 -28.56 -5.25
N GLN A 868 31.46 -28.81 -5.91
CA GLN A 868 30.78 -27.84 -6.79
C GLN A 868 29.76 -26.97 -6.04
N GLY A 869 29.47 -27.30 -4.78
CA GLY A 869 28.48 -26.65 -3.94
C GLY A 869 28.48 -27.22 -2.53
N VAL A 870 28.11 -26.41 -1.53
CA VAL A 870 27.92 -26.87 -0.15
C VAL A 870 26.43 -26.91 0.14
N SER A 871 25.94 -28.05 0.58
CA SER A 871 24.52 -28.28 0.88
C SER A 871 24.21 -28.27 2.38
N SER A 872 25.13 -28.77 3.19
CA SER A 872 24.97 -28.86 4.64
C SER A 872 26.31 -28.69 5.34
N SER A 873 26.28 -28.11 6.53
CA SER A 873 27.47 -27.94 7.36
C SER A 873 27.11 -28.02 8.83
N THR A 874 28.03 -28.55 9.62
CA THR A 874 27.93 -28.57 11.08
C THR A 874 29.33 -28.51 11.69
N THR A 875 29.43 -28.40 13.01
CA THR A 875 30.72 -28.47 13.69
C THR A 875 30.71 -29.55 14.76
N MET A 876 31.87 -30.15 14.97
CA MET A 876 32.09 -31.18 15.97
C MET A 876 33.36 -30.88 16.74
N MET A 877 33.38 -31.26 18.01
CA MET A 877 34.58 -31.16 18.86
C MET A 877 35.35 -32.47 18.81
N VAL A 878 36.59 -32.44 18.35
CA VAL A 878 37.48 -33.61 18.33
C VAL A 878 38.77 -33.25 19.07
N GLY A 879 39.04 -33.94 20.18
CA GLY A 879 40.26 -33.73 20.96
C GLY A 879 40.43 -32.29 21.49
N GLY A 880 39.33 -31.58 21.74
CA GLY A 880 39.35 -30.18 22.22
C GLY A 880 39.45 -29.10 21.11
N ASN A 881 39.50 -29.49 19.83
CA ASN A 881 39.48 -28.57 18.69
C ASN A 881 38.16 -28.64 17.93
N TYR A 882 37.73 -27.51 17.35
CA TYR A 882 36.58 -27.47 16.43
C TYR A 882 36.99 -27.99 15.06
N VAL A 883 36.28 -29.01 14.60
CA VAL A 883 36.34 -29.54 13.24
C VAL A 883 35.03 -29.18 12.53
N ALA A 884 35.13 -28.55 11.37
CA ALA A 884 33.99 -28.29 10.50
C ALA A 884 33.70 -29.55 9.66
N LEU A 885 32.44 -29.95 9.62
CA LEU A 885 31.92 -30.98 8.74
C LEU A 885 31.13 -30.31 7.61
N ILE A 886 31.48 -30.63 6.37
CA ILE A 886 30.94 -29.97 5.17
C ILE A 886 30.45 -31.03 4.20
N GLY A 887 29.19 -30.93 3.78
CA GLY A 887 28.57 -31.79 2.79
C GLY A 887 28.67 -31.16 1.41
N GLY A 888 29.34 -31.85 0.50
CA GLY A 888 29.52 -31.40 -0.87
C GLY A 888 28.41 -31.89 -1.80
N ALA A 889 28.10 -31.07 -2.80
CA ALA A 889 27.26 -31.46 -3.93
C ALA A 889 27.90 -32.56 -4.80
N ASP A 890 29.20 -32.82 -4.61
CA ASP A 890 29.94 -33.92 -5.23
C ASP A 890 29.78 -35.27 -4.51
N GLY A 891 28.90 -35.34 -3.50
CA GLY A 891 28.66 -36.54 -2.68
C GLY A 891 29.72 -36.80 -1.62
N ALA A 892 30.71 -35.92 -1.45
CA ALA A 892 31.71 -36.09 -0.41
C ALA A 892 31.34 -35.37 0.88
N VAL A 893 31.67 -35.99 2.01
CA VAL A 893 31.73 -35.30 3.30
C VAL A 893 33.18 -34.90 3.56
N TYR A 894 33.40 -33.65 3.98
CA TYR A 894 34.72 -33.11 4.28
C TYR A 894 34.81 -32.77 5.77
N SER A 895 35.88 -33.20 6.43
CA SER A 895 36.24 -32.75 7.78
C SER A 895 37.45 -31.83 7.69
N VAL A 896 37.34 -30.65 8.29
CA VAL A 896 38.34 -29.57 8.16
C VAL A 896 38.66 -29.00 9.53
N ASP A 897 39.95 -28.91 9.88
CA ASP A 897 40.36 -28.21 11.09
C ASP A 897 40.15 -26.71 10.88
N VAL A 898 39.32 -26.09 11.73
CA VAL A 898 38.90 -24.70 11.47
C VAL A 898 40.03 -23.71 11.76
N ASN A 899 40.96 -24.05 12.66
CA ASN A 899 42.06 -23.18 13.06
C ASN A 899 43.15 -23.10 11.99
N SER A 900 43.57 -24.25 11.45
CA SER A 900 44.57 -24.34 10.38
C SER A 900 43.94 -24.13 9.00
N GLY A 901 42.69 -24.54 8.80
CA GLY A 901 42.03 -24.62 7.49
C GLY A 901 42.45 -25.85 6.68
N SER A 902 43.21 -26.78 7.27
CA SER A 902 43.64 -28.00 6.58
C SER A 902 42.52 -29.03 6.56
N LEU A 903 42.32 -29.64 5.40
CA LEU A 903 41.49 -30.84 5.26
C LEU A 903 42.05 -31.94 6.18
N VAL A 904 41.23 -32.41 7.12
CA VAL A 904 41.54 -33.54 8.00
C VAL A 904 41.27 -34.83 7.23
N ARG A 905 40.08 -34.95 6.63
CA ARG A 905 39.69 -36.15 5.86
C ARG A 905 38.55 -35.85 4.88
N LYS A 906 38.53 -36.56 3.75
CA LYS A 906 37.43 -36.63 2.78
C LYS A 906 36.80 -38.02 2.82
N TYR A 907 35.49 -38.11 3.03
CA TYR A 907 34.72 -39.35 3.03
C TYR A 907 33.92 -39.43 1.71
N SER A 908 34.21 -40.43 0.88
CA SER A 908 33.71 -40.52 -0.50
C SER A 908 32.97 -41.84 -0.77
N HIS A 909 31.83 -42.05 -0.11
CA HIS A 909 30.98 -43.25 -0.33
C HIS A 909 29.68 -42.91 -1.05
N HIS A 910 29.10 -41.72 -0.82
CA HIS A 910 27.89 -41.30 -1.50
C HIS A 910 28.18 -40.97 -2.97
N ALA A 911 27.33 -41.48 -3.87
CA ALA A 911 27.38 -41.16 -5.30
C ALA A 911 26.51 -39.95 -5.66
N ALA A 912 25.56 -39.60 -4.79
CA ALA A 912 24.66 -38.46 -4.96
C ALA A 912 25.07 -37.28 -4.05
N PRO A 913 24.65 -36.05 -4.37
CA PRO A 913 24.88 -34.87 -3.53
C PRO A 913 24.46 -35.10 -2.09
N ILE A 914 25.32 -34.75 -1.12
CA ILE A 914 24.94 -34.76 0.30
C ILE A 914 23.80 -33.77 0.50
N SER A 915 22.78 -34.11 1.28
CA SER A 915 21.67 -33.21 1.62
C SER A 915 21.74 -32.71 3.05
N SER A 916 22.15 -33.55 3.99
CA SER A 916 22.24 -33.20 5.42
C SER A 916 23.35 -33.95 6.13
N ILE A 917 23.98 -33.30 7.11
CA ILE A 917 24.98 -33.89 8.00
C ILE A 917 24.67 -33.51 9.44
N CYS A 918 24.88 -34.44 10.38
CA CYS A 918 24.90 -34.12 11.81
C CYS A 918 25.98 -34.93 12.54
N SER A 919 26.34 -34.50 13.75
CA SER A 919 27.14 -35.30 14.67
C SER A 919 26.24 -36.17 15.54
N VAL A 920 26.66 -37.40 15.78
CA VAL A 920 25.97 -38.33 16.69
C VAL A 920 26.97 -38.78 17.73
N ILE A 921 26.59 -38.79 19.00
CA ILE A 921 27.43 -39.35 20.07
C ILE A 921 26.82 -40.68 20.45
N VAL A 922 27.60 -41.76 20.51
CA VAL A 922 27.13 -43.08 20.95
C VAL A 922 28.16 -43.63 21.94
N ASN A 923 27.78 -43.83 23.21
CA ASN A 923 28.69 -44.33 24.25
C ASN A 923 30.04 -43.57 24.29
N ASP A 924 29.99 -42.23 24.36
CA ASP A 924 31.13 -41.31 24.31
C ASP A 924 31.94 -41.30 22.99
N TRP A 925 31.52 -42.05 21.96
CA TRP A 925 32.12 -42.00 20.63
C TRP A 925 31.39 -40.98 19.76
N SER A 926 32.13 -39.99 19.25
CA SER A 926 31.61 -39.02 18.28
C SER A 926 31.66 -39.60 16.88
N LEU A 927 30.51 -39.80 16.26
CA LEU A 927 30.30 -40.28 14.90
C LEU A 927 29.76 -39.15 14.01
N ILE A 928 29.94 -39.30 12.70
CA ILE A 928 29.37 -38.40 11.69
C ILE A 928 28.21 -39.14 11.04
N ALA A 929 27.04 -38.52 10.92
CA ALA A 929 25.94 -39.05 10.09
C ALA A 929 25.72 -38.14 8.88
N SER A 930 25.56 -38.73 7.70
CA SER A 930 25.28 -38.03 6.45
C SER A 930 24.15 -38.71 5.68
N GLY A 931 23.36 -37.92 4.98
CA GLY A 931 22.34 -38.40 4.05
C GLY A 931 22.47 -37.69 2.71
N ASP A 932 22.07 -38.38 1.64
CA ASP A 932 22.21 -37.86 0.28
C ASP A 932 20.89 -37.76 -0.51
N ALA A 933 21.01 -37.19 -1.71
CA ALA A 933 19.88 -36.97 -2.60
C ALA A 933 19.29 -38.25 -3.23
N SER A 934 19.96 -39.40 -3.09
CA SER A 934 19.47 -40.72 -3.53
C SER A 934 18.81 -41.53 -2.40
N GLY A 935 18.79 -40.99 -1.18
CA GLY A 935 18.17 -41.63 -0.02
C GLY A 935 19.11 -42.44 0.86
N LEU A 936 20.40 -42.56 0.49
CA LEU A 936 21.39 -43.28 1.27
C LEU A 936 21.77 -42.48 2.53
N VAL A 937 21.74 -43.14 3.69
CA VAL A 937 22.24 -42.61 4.96
C VAL A 937 23.47 -43.41 5.39
N CYS A 938 24.54 -42.72 5.74
CA CYS A 938 25.77 -43.34 6.25
C CYS A 938 26.15 -42.74 7.60
N VAL A 939 26.63 -43.57 8.52
CA VAL A 939 27.28 -43.16 9.76
C VAL A 939 28.73 -43.59 9.71
N TRP A 940 29.62 -42.69 10.11
CA TRP A 940 31.07 -42.81 9.93
C TRP A 940 31.79 -42.67 11.24
N ASP A 941 32.87 -43.44 11.40
CA ASP A 941 33.87 -43.18 12.41
C ASP A 941 34.81 -42.07 11.88
N PRO A 942 34.87 -40.89 12.53
CA PRO A 942 35.71 -39.80 12.08
C PRO A 942 37.20 -40.12 12.14
N VAL A 943 37.63 -41.04 13.03
CA VAL A 943 39.04 -41.39 13.23
C VAL A 943 39.53 -42.35 12.14
N SER A 944 38.85 -43.49 11.96
CA SER A 944 39.24 -44.49 10.94
C SER A 944 38.84 -44.07 9.52
N GLY A 945 37.72 -43.36 9.38
CA GLY A 945 37.10 -43.05 8.09
C GLY A 945 36.18 -44.14 7.54
N GLU A 946 35.96 -45.21 8.30
CA GLU A 946 35.11 -46.33 7.88
C GLU A 946 33.62 -46.04 8.11
N VAL A 947 32.78 -46.62 7.26
CA VAL A 947 31.32 -46.60 7.42
C VAL A 947 30.95 -47.59 8.53
N VAL A 948 30.37 -47.08 9.61
CA VAL A 948 29.88 -47.84 10.77
C VAL A 948 28.47 -48.40 10.51
N MET A 949 27.63 -47.62 9.83
CA MET A 949 26.26 -48.00 9.48
C MET A 949 25.91 -47.41 8.11
N GLN A 950 25.19 -48.18 7.30
CA GLN A 950 24.57 -47.71 6.06
C GLN A 950 23.11 -48.14 6.00
N LEU A 951 22.24 -47.22 5.57
CA LEU A 951 20.81 -47.45 5.35
C LEU A 951 20.50 -47.18 3.88
N GLU A 952 20.15 -48.23 3.14
CA GLU A 952 19.78 -48.21 1.73
C GLU A 952 18.30 -48.58 1.55
N ASP A 953 17.72 -48.22 0.41
CA ASP A 953 16.36 -48.59 -0.04
C ASP A 953 15.19 -48.16 0.88
N TRP A 954 15.43 -47.33 1.90
CA TRP A 954 14.37 -46.82 2.78
C TRP A 954 13.76 -45.50 2.30
N PHE A 955 14.60 -44.65 1.71
CA PHE A 955 14.25 -43.32 1.21
C PHE A 955 14.63 -43.23 -0.27
N ASP A 956 13.89 -42.42 -1.02
CA ASP A 956 14.28 -42.01 -2.37
C ASP A 956 15.18 -40.77 -2.33
N ARG A 957 15.03 -39.95 -1.27
CA ARG A 957 15.82 -38.73 -1.03
C ARG A 957 15.79 -38.36 0.44
N ILE A 958 16.95 -38.05 1.02
CA ILE A 958 17.02 -37.43 2.35
C ILE A 958 16.93 -35.91 2.22
N PHE A 959 16.16 -35.26 3.10
CA PHE A 959 16.11 -33.81 3.22
C PHE A 959 16.89 -33.30 4.43
N SER A 960 16.72 -33.92 5.60
CA SER A 960 17.36 -33.48 6.85
C SER A 960 17.56 -34.64 7.82
N ILE A 961 18.64 -34.56 8.60
CA ILE A 961 19.01 -35.54 9.63
C ILE A 961 19.43 -34.78 10.89
N CYS A 962 19.00 -35.24 12.05
CA CYS A 962 19.52 -34.83 13.35
C CYS A 962 19.67 -36.03 14.31
N SER A 963 20.21 -35.78 15.50
CA SER A 963 20.33 -36.78 16.56
C SER A 963 19.61 -36.32 17.82
N VAL A 964 19.10 -37.28 18.60
CA VAL A 964 18.43 -37.04 19.88
C VAL A 964 18.77 -38.13 20.87
N GLU A 965 19.02 -37.76 22.13
CA GLU A 965 19.17 -38.71 23.22
C GLU A 965 17.79 -39.07 23.78
N PHE A 966 17.47 -40.36 23.84
CA PHE A 966 16.21 -40.83 24.38
C PHE A 966 16.43 -42.14 25.16
N GLU A 967 15.95 -42.18 26.40
CA GLU A 967 16.11 -43.32 27.32
C GLU A 967 17.58 -43.75 27.55
N GLY A 968 18.52 -42.80 27.47
CA GLY A 968 19.96 -43.06 27.62
C GLY A 968 20.62 -43.63 26.36
N GLU A 969 19.88 -43.75 25.26
CA GLU A 969 20.36 -44.21 23.97
C GLU A 969 20.27 -43.08 22.94
N GLN A 970 21.27 -42.98 22.08
CA GLN A 970 21.29 -41.95 21.05
C GLN A 970 20.60 -42.46 19.79
N THR A 971 19.66 -41.67 19.28
CA THR A 971 18.77 -42.02 18.18
C THR A 971 19.01 -41.10 17.00
N LEU A 972 19.11 -41.68 15.81
CA LEU A 972 19.20 -40.95 14.55
C LEU A 972 17.79 -40.62 14.04
N VAL A 973 17.54 -39.35 13.74
CA VAL A 973 16.26 -38.86 13.23
C VAL A 973 16.43 -38.43 11.79
N CYS A 974 15.67 -39.01 10.86
CA CYS A 974 15.76 -38.75 9.43
C CYS A 974 14.40 -38.32 8.87
N VAL A 975 14.43 -37.34 7.96
CA VAL A 975 13.29 -36.98 7.10
C VAL A 975 13.70 -37.01 5.63
N GLY A 976 12.81 -37.57 4.81
CA GLY A 976 13.06 -37.79 3.40
C GLY A 976 11.79 -38.21 2.64
N SER A 977 11.86 -38.26 1.32
CA SER A 977 10.85 -38.93 0.50
C SER A 977 11.14 -40.43 0.44
N GLY A 978 10.13 -41.25 0.16
CA GLY A 978 10.33 -42.70 0.04
C GLY A 978 9.25 -43.38 -0.82
N PRO A 979 9.45 -44.68 -1.12
CA PRO A 979 8.60 -45.41 -2.05
C PRO A 979 7.20 -45.62 -1.48
N GLY A 980 6.22 -44.93 -2.08
CA GLY A 980 4.80 -45.01 -1.74
C GLY A 980 4.35 -44.13 -0.57
N ALA A 981 3.05 -43.82 -0.50
CA ALA A 981 2.43 -42.86 0.43
C ALA A 981 2.63 -43.14 1.93
N THR A 982 3.21 -44.29 2.31
CA THR A 982 3.36 -44.69 3.71
C THR A 982 4.65 -44.22 4.36
N VAL A 983 5.71 -43.90 3.60
CA VAL A 983 6.97 -43.30 4.08
C VAL A 983 6.95 -41.78 3.89
N SER A 984 6.21 -41.31 2.87
CA SER A 984 5.97 -39.90 2.58
C SER A 984 5.41 -39.14 3.79
N HIS A 985 5.91 -37.93 4.04
CA HIS A 985 5.37 -36.98 5.02
C HIS A 985 5.56 -37.38 6.51
N ALA A 986 6.56 -38.21 6.81
CA ALA A 986 6.83 -38.68 8.18
C ALA A 986 8.27 -38.44 8.64
N VAL A 987 8.45 -38.37 9.96
CA VAL A 987 9.77 -38.37 10.62
C VAL A 987 10.10 -39.81 11.05
N SER A 988 11.29 -40.32 10.69
CA SER A 988 11.70 -41.70 11.00
C SER A 988 12.90 -41.73 11.95
N LEU A 989 12.85 -42.61 12.96
CA LEU A 989 13.86 -42.77 14.01
C LEU A 989 14.56 -44.13 13.84
N PHE A 990 15.89 -44.14 13.93
CA PHE A 990 16.73 -45.31 13.76
C PHE A 990 17.80 -45.41 14.84
N ASN A 991 18.25 -46.63 15.11
CA ASN A 991 19.48 -46.83 15.87
C ASN A 991 20.69 -46.42 14.99
N PRO A 992 21.58 -45.53 15.47
CA PRO A 992 22.69 -45.00 14.68
C PRO A 992 23.81 -46.01 14.38
N VAL A 993 23.85 -47.15 15.08
CA VAL A 993 24.88 -48.19 14.91
C VAL A 993 24.32 -49.38 14.13
N THR A 994 23.13 -49.86 14.49
CA THR A 994 22.55 -51.05 13.85
C THR A 994 21.72 -50.73 12.61
N GLY A 995 21.26 -49.47 12.46
CA GLY A 995 20.33 -49.07 11.40
C GLY A 995 18.90 -49.57 11.62
N GLU A 996 18.60 -50.21 12.76
CA GLU A 996 17.27 -50.73 13.03
C GLU A 996 16.23 -49.60 13.15
N PRO A 997 15.07 -49.70 12.46
CA PRO A 997 14.00 -48.71 12.56
C PRO A 997 13.33 -48.80 13.93
N LEU A 998 13.37 -47.71 14.69
CA LEU A 998 12.81 -47.63 16.03
C LEU A 998 11.35 -47.15 16.01
N ARG A 999 11.08 -46.04 15.29
CA ARG A 999 9.75 -45.41 15.29
C ARG A 999 9.53 -44.53 14.07
N ARG A 1000 8.26 -44.26 13.77
CA ARG A 1000 7.83 -43.30 12.74
C ARG A 1000 6.77 -42.34 13.31
N LEU A 1001 6.99 -41.04 13.15
CA LEU A 1001 6.09 -39.96 13.58
C LEU A 1001 5.29 -39.48 12.38
N ARG A 1002 3.96 -39.65 12.42
CA ARG A 1002 3.05 -39.28 11.33
C ARG A 1002 2.21 -38.08 11.76
N GLY A 1003 2.12 -37.07 10.91
CA GLY A 1003 1.21 -35.94 11.13
C GLY A 1003 1.35 -34.78 10.16
N HIS A 1004 2.47 -34.66 9.43
CA HIS A 1004 2.57 -33.73 8.30
C HIS A 1004 1.67 -34.19 7.14
N THR A 1005 1.11 -33.23 6.42
CA THR A 1005 0.28 -33.47 5.23
C THR A 1005 1.06 -33.32 3.93
N ASP A 1006 2.27 -32.75 4.00
CA ASP A 1006 3.20 -32.63 2.88
C ASP A 1006 4.65 -32.96 3.31
N TRP A 1007 5.63 -32.83 2.42
CA TRP A 1007 7.02 -33.23 2.66
C TRP A 1007 7.63 -32.52 3.87
N VAL A 1008 8.34 -33.29 4.69
CA VAL A 1008 9.06 -32.74 5.85
C VAL A 1008 10.47 -32.35 5.39
N ARG A 1009 10.80 -31.06 5.51
CA ARG A 1009 12.04 -30.48 4.98
C ARG A 1009 13.17 -30.44 5.99
N VAL A 1010 12.84 -30.23 7.26
CA VAL A 1010 13.83 -29.95 8.30
C VAL A 1010 13.47 -30.63 9.61
N VAL A 1011 14.48 -31.15 10.30
CA VAL A 1011 14.37 -31.67 11.67
C VAL A 1011 15.43 -31.08 12.59
N ALA A 1012 15.05 -30.87 13.85
CA ALA A 1012 15.95 -30.47 14.92
C ALA A 1012 15.54 -31.16 16.23
N SER A 1013 16.44 -31.23 17.19
CA SER A 1013 16.16 -31.72 18.54
C SER A 1013 16.45 -30.63 19.56
N ILE A 1014 15.70 -30.65 20.66
CA ILE A 1014 15.89 -29.77 21.80
C ILE A 1014 15.67 -30.56 23.08
N GLU A 1015 16.45 -30.27 24.11
CA GLU A 1015 16.20 -30.76 25.46
C GLU A 1015 15.57 -29.65 26.28
N LEU A 1016 14.31 -29.84 26.69
CA LEU A 1016 13.58 -28.89 27.54
C LEU A 1016 13.40 -29.49 28.94
N ARG A 1017 14.05 -28.89 29.94
CA ARG A 1017 13.95 -29.31 31.35
C ARG A 1017 14.24 -30.81 31.55
N GLY A 1018 15.22 -31.36 30.84
CA GLY A 1018 15.58 -32.78 30.91
C GLY A 1018 14.75 -33.70 30.01
N VAL A 1019 13.85 -33.14 29.19
CA VAL A 1019 12.98 -33.92 28.29
C VAL A 1019 13.40 -33.66 26.83
N PRO A 1020 13.82 -34.71 26.08
CA PRO A 1020 14.11 -34.59 24.66
C PRO A 1020 12.83 -34.35 23.86
N ILE A 1021 12.90 -33.45 22.89
CA ILE A 1021 11.81 -33.09 21.98
C ILE A 1021 12.36 -33.04 20.56
N ILE A 1022 11.61 -33.60 19.63
CA ILE A 1022 11.91 -33.55 18.20
C ILE A 1022 11.03 -32.47 17.57
N LEU A 1023 11.62 -31.64 16.72
CA LEU A 1023 10.94 -30.59 15.98
C LEU A 1023 11.03 -30.90 14.49
N SER A 1024 9.93 -30.77 13.77
CA SER A 1024 9.87 -30.97 12.32
C SER A 1024 9.16 -29.82 11.62
N GLY A 1025 9.67 -29.39 10.46
CA GLY A 1025 9.07 -28.38 9.61
C GLY A 1025 8.82 -28.92 8.20
N GLY A 1026 7.67 -28.59 7.61
CA GLY A 1026 7.24 -29.15 6.33
C GLY A 1026 6.78 -28.14 5.28
N ASP A 1027 6.54 -28.66 4.08
CA ASP A 1027 5.94 -27.96 2.94
C ASP A 1027 4.44 -27.64 3.19
N ASP A 1028 3.83 -28.28 4.18
CA ASP A 1028 2.48 -27.99 4.67
C ASP A 1028 2.40 -26.71 5.53
N SER A 1029 3.45 -25.89 5.52
CA SER A 1029 3.56 -24.63 6.29
C SER A 1029 3.44 -24.82 7.81
N SER A 1030 3.65 -26.04 8.31
CA SER A 1030 3.55 -26.34 9.74
C SER A 1030 4.90 -26.65 10.37
N VAL A 1031 5.02 -26.34 11.65
CA VAL A 1031 6.08 -26.87 12.52
C VAL A 1031 5.44 -27.68 13.64
N ILE A 1032 5.89 -28.92 13.80
CA ILE A 1032 5.32 -29.86 14.77
C ILE A 1032 6.39 -30.25 15.80
N ALA A 1033 6.00 -30.20 17.07
CA ALA A 1033 6.80 -30.69 18.19
C ALA A 1033 6.32 -32.07 18.62
N TRP A 1034 7.27 -32.99 18.81
CA TRP A 1034 7.03 -34.40 19.14
C TRP A 1034 7.78 -34.78 20.40
N ASP A 1035 7.16 -35.62 21.23
CA ASP A 1035 7.95 -36.46 22.12
C ASP A 1035 8.59 -37.63 21.33
N PRO A 1036 9.76 -38.15 21.74
CA PRO A 1036 10.39 -39.28 21.06
C PRO A 1036 9.55 -40.57 21.14
N GLY A 1037 8.58 -40.61 22.06
CA GLY A 1037 7.60 -41.69 22.18
C GLY A 1037 6.59 -41.75 21.04
N GLY A 1038 6.49 -40.73 20.18
CA GLY A 1038 5.60 -40.74 19.02
C GLY A 1038 4.45 -39.75 19.06
N ARG A 1039 4.22 -39.10 20.21
CA ARG A 1039 3.06 -38.23 20.39
C ARG A 1039 3.42 -36.80 20.02
N ARG A 1040 2.54 -36.18 19.24
CA ARG A 1040 2.55 -34.74 18.97
C ARG A 1040 2.24 -33.98 20.26
N ILE A 1041 3.17 -33.14 20.71
CA ILE A 1041 3.06 -32.34 21.93
C ILE A 1041 2.76 -30.87 21.64
N GLY A 1042 2.97 -30.40 20.41
CA GLY A 1042 2.66 -29.02 20.00
C GLY A 1042 2.63 -28.87 18.48
N MET A 1043 1.94 -27.85 18.00
CA MET A 1043 1.98 -27.40 16.60
C MET A 1043 2.02 -25.88 16.58
N LEU A 1044 2.98 -25.36 15.83
CA LEU A 1044 3.29 -23.94 15.73
C LEU A 1044 2.71 -23.46 14.40
N GLU A 1045 1.48 -22.96 14.45
CA GLU A 1045 0.76 -22.46 13.29
C GLU A 1045 1.10 -20.99 13.04
N GLY A 1046 1.42 -20.62 11.81
CA GLY A 1046 1.68 -19.23 11.44
C GLY A 1046 2.45 -19.03 10.13
N HIS A 1047 3.28 -20.00 9.72
CA HIS A 1047 3.93 -19.95 8.42
C HIS A 1047 2.91 -20.03 7.28
N ARG A 1048 3.21 -19.33 6.18
CA ARG A 1048 2.33 -19.26 4.98
C ARG A 1048 2.90 -19.99 3.78
N ASP A 1049 4.09 -20.55 3.93
CA ASP A 1049 4.84 -21.26 2.91
C ASP A 1049 5.79 -22.27 3.59
N TRP A 1050 6.58 -22.99 2.79
CA TRP A 1050 7.45 -24.07 3.23
C TRP A 1050 8.42 -23.67 4.34
N VAL A 1051 8.50 -24.48 5.39
CA VAL A 1051 9.44 -24.27 6.50
C VAL A 1051 10.74 -25.01 6.24
N ARG A 1052 11.86 -24.28 6.12
CA ARG A 1052 13.18 -24.83 5.76
C ARG A 1052 14.20 -24.85 6.89
N ALA A 1053 14.03 -23.99 7.89
CA ALA A 1053 15.00 -23.81 8.96
C ALA A 1053 14.33 -23.85 10.33
N ILE A 1054 14.95 -24.59 11.25
CA ILE A 1054 14.60 -24.65 12.66
C ILE A 1054 15.89 -24.48 13.46
N CYS A 1055 15.91 -23.57 14.43
CA CYS A 1055 17.07 -23.32 15.29
C CYS A 1055 16.62 -23.08 16.73
N VAL A 1056 17.23 -23.80 17.67
CA VAL A 1056 17.02 -23.59 19.10
C VAL A 1056 17.77 -22.35 19.54
N LEU A 1057 17.06 -21.45 20.22
CA LEU A 1057 17.62 -20.23 20.77
C LEU A 1057 17.69 -20.31 22.30
N ASN A 1058 18.83 -19.98 22.88
CA ASN A 1058 19.00 -19.92 24.33
C ASN A 1058 19.38 -18.50 24.76
N PHE A 1059 18.57 -17.89 25.63
CA PHE A 1059 18.80 -16.56 26.18
C PHE A 1059 18.58 -16.58 27.68
N ASP A 1060 19.62 -16.22 28.44
CA ASP A 1060 19.54 -16.01 29.89
C ASP A 1060 18.89 -17.17 30.68
N GLY A 1061 19.07 -18.41 30.21
CA GLY A 1061 18.52 -19.63 30.82
C GLY A 1061 17.13 -20.04 30.30
N SER A 1062 16.51 -19.26 29.42
CA SER A 1062 15.25 -19.58 28.74
C SER A 1062 15.50 -20.06 27.32
N SER A 1063 14.77 -21.11 26.91
CA SER A 1063 14.82 -21.66 25.56
C SER A 1063 13.66 -21.16 24.71
N TYR A 1064 13.98 -20.75 23.48
CA TYR A 1064 13.06 -20.31 22.45
C TYR A 1064 13.36 -21.08 21.17
N LEU A 1065 12.46 -21.00 20.20
CA LEU A 1065 12.64 -21.57 18.88
C LEU A 1065 12.63 -20.47 17.83
N ALA A 1066 13.58 -20.49 16.89
CA ALA A 1066 13.49 -19.74 15.65
C ALA A 1066 13.12 -20.67 14.49
N THR A 1067 12.12 -20.30 13.72
CA THR A 1067 11.73 -20.99 12.49
C THR A 1067 11.72 -20.02 11.32
N GLY A 1068 12.06 -20.50 10.13
CA GLY A 1068 12.09 -19.69 8.91
C GLY A 1068 11.92 -20.53 7.66
N GLY A 1069 11.42 -19.90 6.60
CA GLY A 1069 11.14 -20.59 5.36
C GLY A 1069 10.93 -19.65 4.17
N ASP A 1070 10.16 -20.12 3.20
CA ASP A 1070 9.93 -19.43 1.92
C ASP A 1070 8.94 -18.26 2.06
N ASP A 1071 8.25 -18.16 3.21
CA ASP A 1071 7.38 -17.03 3.56
C ASP A 1071 8.11 -15.77 4.03
N ARG A 1072 9.46 -15.79 4.02
CA ARG A 1072 10.35 -14.63 4.26
C ARG A 1072 10.18 -13.99 5.64
N VAL A 1073 9.69 -14.77 6.61
CA VAL A 1073 9.53 -14.35 8.01
C VAL A 1073 10.26 -15.34 8.91
N VAL A 1074 11.09 -14.80 9.81
CA VAL A 1074 11.62 -15.57 10.94
C VAL A 1074 10.67 -15.41 12.12
N ARG A 1075 10.13 -16.52 12.61
CA ARG A 1075 9.26 -16.54 13.78
C ARG A 1075 10.02 -17.04 15.00
N ILE A 1076 9.85 -16.33 16.10
CA ILE A 1076 10.39 -16.71 17.42
C ILE A 1076 9.24 -17.22 18.28
N TRP A 1077 9.40 -18.42 18.81
CA TRP A 1077 8.41 -19.11 19.63
C TRP A 1077 8.95 -19.36 21.03
N ASN A 1078 8.09 -19.30 22.03
CA ASN A 1078 8.43 -19.77 23.36
C ASN A 1078 8.44 -21.30 23.35
N ALA A 1079 9.56 -21.92 23.75
CA ALA A 1079 9.67 -23.38 23.71
C ALA A 1079 8.85 -24.08 24.81
N GLY A 1080 8.42 -23.35 25.86
CA GLY A 1080 7.64 -23.89 26.96
C GLY A 1080 6.17 -24.16 26.64
N ASP A 1081 5.57 -23.34 25.76
CA ASP A 1081 4.14 -23.41 25.42
C ASP A 1081 3.85 -23.34 23.91
N TRP A 1082 4.89 -23.21 23.08
CA TRP A 1082 4.83 -23.12 21.61
C TRP A 1082 4.09 -21.89 21.08
N LYS A 1083 3.87 -20.85 21.90
CA LYS A 1083 3.24 -19.62 21.44
C LYS A 1083 4.23 -18.72 20.68
N PRO A 1084 3.76 -18.00 19.63
CA PRO A 1084 4.59 -17.03 18.93
C PRO A 1084 4.88 -15.82 19.83
N VAL A 1085 6.14 -15.37 19.83
CA VAL A 1085 6.64 -14.23 20.63
C VAL A 1085 6.99 -13.06 19.73
N LEU A 1086 7.66 -13.31 18.60
CA LEU A 1086 8.08 -12.27 17.64
C LEU A 1086 8.00 -12.79 16.20
N GLU A 1087 7.65 -11.89 15.28
CA GLU A 1087 7.79 -12.10 13.84
C GLU A 1087 8.77 -11.07 13.28
N ILE A 1088 9.76 -11.55 12.52
CA ILE A 1088 10.85 -10.74 11.96
C ILE A 1088 10.85 -10.92 10.44
N PRO A 1089 10.39 -9.92 9.67
CA PRO A 1089 10.50 -9.94 8.21
C PRO A 1089 11.96 -9.88 7.79
N VAL A 1090 12.39 -10.77 6.89
CA VAL A 1090 13.79 -10.85 6.41
C VAL A 1090 13.93 -10.70 4.89
N TYR A 1091 12.81 -10.48 4.19
CA TYR A 1091 12.64 -10.13 2.77
C TYR A 1091 13.20 -11.11 1.73
N HIS A 1092 13.90 -12.16 2.14
CA HIS A 1092 14.40 -13.23 1.29
C HIS A 1092 14.08 -14.59 1.94
N PRO A 1093 13.82 -15.66 1.15
CA PRO A 1093 13.59 -17.00 1.67
C PRO A 1093 14.69 -17.46 2.63
N VAL A 1094 14.30 -18.02 3.77
CA VAL A 1094 15.24 -18.45 4.80
C VAL A 1094 15.65 -19.90 4.53
N ALA A 1095 16.93 -20.11 4.25
CA ALA A 1095 17.51 -21.43 4.06
C ALA A 1095 18.04 -22.03 5.37
N SER A 1096 18.60 -21.20 6.26
CA SER A 1096 19.23 -21.66 7.50
C SER A 1096 19.22 -20.59 8.59
N ILE A 1097 19.16 -20.99 9.85
CA ILE A 1097 19.21 -20.11 11.02
C ILE A 1097 20.21 -20.68 12.02
N ALA A 1098 21.05 -19.82 12.60
CA ALA A 1098 21.97 -20.20 13.67
C ALA A 1098 22.04 -19.11 14.75
N GLN A 1099 22.22 -19.52 16.01
CA GLN A 1099 22.54 -18.62 17.10
C GLN A 1099 23.98 -18.80 17.56
N SER A 1100 24.68 -17.71 17.81
CA SER A 1100 25.96 -17.73 18.50
C SER A 1100 26.06 -16.54 19.46
N GLY A 1101 26.30 -16.83 20.74
CA GLY A 1101 26.13 -15.84 21.80
C GLY A 1101 24.69 -15.31 21.82
N ARG A 1102 24.53 -13.98 21.81
CA ARG A 1102 23.22 -13.31 21.78
C ARG A 1102 22.72 -12.94 20.37
N ALA A 1103 23.51 -13.19 19.33
CA ALA A 1103 23.09 -12.86 17.98
C ALA A 1103 22.47 -14.06 17.29
N VAL A 1104 21.45 -13.79 16.47
CA VAL A 1104 20.80 -14.74 15.58
C VAL A 1104 21.22 -14.38 14.16
N VAL A 1105 21.69 -15.35 13.39
CA VAL A 1105 22.10 -15.16 12.01
C VAL A 1105 21.19 -15.97 11.09
N VAL A 1106 20.64 -15.29 10.10
CA VAL A 1106 19.73 -15.84 9.11
C VAL A 1106 20.46 -15.94 7.78
N GLY A 1107 20.46 -17.12 7.19
CA GLY A 1107 20.97 -17.38 5.85
C GLY A 1107 19.84 -17.46 4.86
N SER A 1108 19.98 -16.75 3.75
CA SER A 1108 19.04 -16.74 2.64
C SER A 1108 19.73 -17.01 1.31
N ASP A 1109 18.92 -17.15 0.28
CA ASP A 1109 19.36 -17.19 -1.12
C ASP A 1109 20.09 -15.91 -1.59
N ALA A 1110 19.92 -14.81 -0.87
CA ALA A 1110 20.56 -13.53 -1.18
C ALA A 1110 21.76 -13.18 -0.29
N GLY A 1111 21.99 -13.91 0.82
CA GLY A 1111 23.15 -13.71 1.69
C GLY A 1111 22.90 -14.01 3.17
N LEU A 1112 23.52 -13.22 4.05
CA LEU A 1112 23.43 -13.36 5.50
C LEU A 1112 22.88 -12.09 6.15
N LEU A 1113 22.00 -12.25 7.14
CA LEU A 1113 21.50 -11.18 8.01
C LEU A 1113 21.82 -11.50 9.47
N GLY A 1114 22.55 -10.62 10.15
CA GLY A 1114 22.81 -10.72 11.59
C GLY A 1114 21.82 -9.88 12.38
N LEU A 1115 21.19 -10.48 13.40
CA LEU A 1115 20.19 -9.88 14.26
C LEU A 1115 20.60 -9.97 15.73
N SER A 1116 20.21 -8.97 16.52
CA SER A 1116 20.22 -9.01 17.98
C SER A 1116 18.79 -8.99 18.49
N LEU A 1117 18.44 -9.91 19.39
CA LEU A 1117 17.13 -9.96 20.04
C LEU A 1117 17.22 -9.39 21.47
N SER A 1118 16.20 -8.64 21.92
CA SER A 1118 16.12 -8.17 23.31
C SER A 1118 15.57 -9.28 24.21
N SER A 1119 16.33 -9.65 25.24
CA SER A 1119 15.86 -10.61 26.26
C SER A 1119 14.72 -10.03 27.11
N ALA A 1120 14.69 -8.71 27.34
CA ALA A 1120 13.60 -8.08 28.09
C ALA A 1120 12.25 -8.22 27.37
N PHE A 1121 12.24 -8.06 26.05
CA PHE A 1121 11.02 -8.25 25.24
C PHE A 1121 10.59 -9.72 25.15
N LEU A 1122 11.54 -10.63 24.93
CA LEU A 1122 11.26 -12.07 24.93
C LEU A 1122 10.63 -12.52 26.26
N MET A 1123 11.12 -12.02 27.39
CA MET A 1123 10.62 -12.37 28.73
C MET A 1123 9.28 -11.69 29.07
N ARG A 1124 9.00 -10.47 28.56
CA ARG A 1124 7.69 -9.81 28.76
C ARG A 1124 6.56 -10.49 28.01
N GLY A 1125 6.82 -10.99 26.79
CA GLY A 1125 5.86 -11.79 26.04
C GLY A 1125 5.45 -13.05 26.80
N ALA A 1126 6.37 -13.64 27.58
CA ALA A 1126 6.08 -14.77 28.46
C ALA A 1126 5.36 -14.39 29.78
N ALA A 1127 5.42 -13.14 30.22
CA ALA A 1127 4.91 -12.69 31.52
C ALA A 1127 3.48 -12.12 31.49
N LEU A 1128 3.00 -11.61 30.35
CA LEU A 1128 1.67 -11.03 30.20
C LEU A 1128 0.52 -12.04 30.40
N ASP A 1129 0.79 -13.34 30.34
CA ASP A 1129 -0.21 -14.40 30.53
C ASP A 1129 -0.28 -14.97 31.97
N ASN A 1130 0.67 -14.63 32.85
CA ASN A 1130 0.62 -15.10 34.25
C ASN A 1130 -0.36 -14.29 35.13
N THR A 1131 -1.00 -13.24 34.60
CA THR A 1131 -2.00 -12.42 35.32
C THR A 1131 -3.45 -12.72 34.97
N ILE A 1132 -3.73 -13.76 34.18
CA ILE A 1132 -5.12 -14.20 33.86
C ILE A 1132 -5.54 -15.46 34.64
N TYR A 1133 -4.67 -16.01 35.49
CA TYR A 1133 -5.01 -17.04 36.46
C TYR A 1133 -4.60 -16.65 37.89
N GLU A 1134 -5.24 -15.61 38.43
CA GLU A 1134 -5.54 -15.46 39.86
C GLU A 1134 -6.97 -14.94 40.04
#